data_AF-A0AB37GNV1-F1
#
_entry.id   AF-A0AB37GNV1-F1
#
_cell.length_a   1.000
_cell.length_b   1.000
_cell.length_c   1.000
_cell.angle_alpha   90.00
_cell.angle_beta   90.00
_cell.angle_gamma   90.00
#
_symmetry.space_group_name_H-M   'P 1'
#
loop_
_entity.id
_entity.type
_entity.pdbx_description
1 polymer ?
#
loop_
_entity_poly.entity_id
_entity_poly.type
_entity_poly.pdbx_seq_one_letter_code
_entity_poly.pdbx_strand_id
1 'polypeptide(L)'
;MNKLDGIPIPKTYGPLGNLPLLDKNRVSQSLWKIADEMGPIFQFKFADAIGVFVSSHELVKEVSEESRFDKNMGKGLLKVREFSGDGLFTSWTEEPNWRKAHNILLPSFSQKAMKGYHPMMQDIAVQLIQKWSRLNQDESIDVPDDMTRLTLDTIGLCGFNYRFNSFYREGQHPFIESMVRGLSEAMRQTKRFPLQDKLMIQTKRRFNSDVESMFSLVDRIIADRKQAESESGNDLLSLMLHAKDPETGEKLDDENIRYQIITFLIAGHETTSGLLSFAIYLLLKHPDKLKKAYEEADRVLTDPVPSYKQVQQLKYIRMILNESIRLWPTAPAFSLYAKEETVIGGKYLIPKGQSVTVLIPKLHRDQSVWGEDAEAFRPERFEQMDSIPAHAYKPFGNGQRACIGMQFALHEATLVLGMILQYFDLEDHANYQLKIKESLTLKPDGFTIRVRPRKKEAMTAMPGAQPEENGRQEERPSAPAAENTHGTPLLVLYGSNLGTAEEIAKELAEEAREQGFHSRTAELDQYAGAIPAEGAVIIVTASYNGNPPDCAKEFVNWLEHDQTDDLRGVKYAVFGCGNRSWASTYQRIPRLIDSVLEKKGAQRLHKLGEGDAGDDFEGQFESWKYDLWPLLRTEFSLAEPEPNQTETDRQALSVEFVNAPAASPLAKAYQVFTAKISANRELQCEKSGRSTRHIEISLPEGAAYQEGDHLGVLPQNSEVLIGRVFQRFGLNGNEQILISGRNQASHLPLERPVHVKDLFQHCVELQEPATRAQIRELAAHTVCPPHQRELEDLLKDDVYKDQVLNKRLTMLDLLEQYPACELPFARFLALLPPLKPRYYSISSSPQLNPRQTSITVSVVSGPALSGRGHYKGVASNYLAGLEPGDAISCFIREPQSGFRLPEDPETPVIMVGPGTGIAPYRGFLQARRIQRDAGVKLGEAHLYFGCRRPNEDFLYRDELEQAEKDGIVHLHTAFSRLEGRPKTYVQDLLREDAALLIHLLNEGGRLYVCGDGSRMAPAVEQALCEAYRIVQGASREESQSWLSALLEEGRYAKDVWDGGVSQHNVKADCIART
;
A
#
# COMPACT_ATOMS: atom_id res chain seq x y z
N MET A 1 47.52 8.71 31.63
CA MET A 1 47.32 8.94 30.19
C MET A 1 47.93 7.77 29.45
N ASN A 2 47.10 6.90 28.88
CA ASN A 2 47.62 5.82 28.02
C ASN A 2 48.30 6.45 26.80
N LYS A 3 49.48 5.94 26.43
CA LYS A 3 50.23 6.39 25.27
C LYS A 3 49.43 6.01 24.02
N LEU A 4 49.09 7.00 23.18
CA LEU A 4 48.37 6.75 21.93
C LEU A 4 49.28 5.99 20.96
N ASP A 5 48.72 5.02 20.25
CA ASP A 5 49.43 4.20 19.27
C ASP A 5 49.41 4.86 17.89
N GLY A 6 50.49 4.68 17.12
CA GLY A 6 50.52 5.08 15.72
C GLY A 6 49.72 4.10 14.86
N ILE A 7 48.96 4.62 13.90
CA ILE A 7 48.25 3.77 12.92
C ILE A 7 49.30 3.08 12.02
N PRO A 8 49.23 1.75 11.81
CA PRO A 8 50.14 1.03 10.92
C PRO A 8 50.13 1.60 9.50
N ILE A 9 51.32 1.80 8.90
CA ILE A 9 51.47 2.28 7.53
C ILE A 9 52.17 1.17 6.72
N PRO A 10 51.54 0.64 5.65
CA PRO A 10 52.19 -0.29 4.74
C PRO A 10 53.41 0.32 4.07
N LYS A 11 54.26 -0.51 3.47
CA LYS A 11 55.47 -0.07 2.75
C LYS A 11 55.18 1.07 1.77
N THR A 12 55.94 2.16 1.88
CA THR A 12 55.84 3.33 1.00
C THR A 12 56.93 3.33 -0.09
N TYR A 13 56.65 3.98 -1.21
CA TYR A 13 57.49 4.04 -2.41
C TYR A 13 57.78 5.50 -2.79
N GLY A 14 58.52 6.22 -1.95
CA GLY A 14 58.91 7.61 -2.18
C GLY A 14 57.69 8.52 -2.44
N PRO A 15 57.70 9.38 -3.49
CA PRO A 15 56.60 10.31 -3.77
C PRO A 15 55.30 9.61 -4.22
N LEU A 16 55.35 8.32 -4.58
CA LEU A 16 54.16 7.53 -4.91
C LEU A 16 53.43 7.02 -3.66
N GLY A 17 54.00 7.18 -2.48
CA GLY A 17 53.40 6.72 -1.22
C GLY A 17 53.05 5.24 -1.28
N ASN A 18 51.79 4.89 -1.03
CA ASN A 18 51.31 3.51 -1.07
C ASN A 18 50.64 3.11 -2.40
N LEU A 19 50.57 4.00 -3.41
CA LEU A 19 49.91 3.72 -4.69
C LEU A 19 50.40 2.45 -5.40
N PRO A 20 51.70 2.09 -5.39
CA PRO A 20 52.17 0.87 -6.07
C PRO A 20 51.67 -0.43 -5.47
N LEU A 21 51.09 -0.41 -4.26
CA LEU A 21 50.48 -1.59 -3.63
C LEU A 21 49.09 -1.91 -4.19
N LEU A 22 48.49 -1.02 -4.99
CA LEU A 22 47.14 -1.17 -5.49
C LEU A 22 47.13 -1.66 -6.94
N ASP A 23 46.44 -2.77 -7.20
CA ASP A 23 46.07 -3.14 -8.56
C ASP A 23 45.06 -2.13 -9.11
N LYS A 24 45.37 -1.56 -10.28
CA LYS A 24 44.54 -0.53 -10.93
C LYS A 24 43.15 -1.02 -11.29
N ASN A 25 42.93 -2.33 -11.49
CA ASN A 25 41.64 -2.89 -11.84
C ASN A 25 40.96 -3.61 -10.67
N ARG A 26 41.63 -3.72 -9.51
CA ARG A 26 41.18 -4.48 -8.34
C ARG A 26 41.60 -3.78 -7.03
N VAL A 27 41.21 -2.51 -6.89
CA VAL A 27 41.67 -1.64 -5.79
C VAL A 27 41.15 -2.14 -4.45
N SER A 28 39.87 -2.46 -4.37
CA SER A 28 39.21 -2.96 -3.17
C SER A 28 39.84 -4.28 -2.73
N GLN A 29 40.08 -5.20 -3.67
CA GLN A 29 40.75 -6.47 -3.38
C GLN A 29 42.18 -6.28 -2.85
N SER A 30 42.91 -5.29 -3.39
CA SER A 30 44.24 -4.95 -2.89
C SER A 30 44.18 -4.41 -1.45
N LEU A 31 43.22 -3.55 -1.14
CA LEU A 31 42.99 -3.02 0.21
C LEU A 31 42.60 -4.12 1.21
N TRP A 32 41.79 -5.10 0.78
CA TRP A 32 41.43 -6.25 1.61
C TRP A 32 42.63 -7.12 1.96
N LYS A 33 43.49 -7.42 0.99
CA LYS A 33 44.72 -8.17 1.23
C LYS A 33 45.63 -7.44 2.21
N ILE A 34 45.73 -6.11 2.09
CA ILE A 34 46.51 -5.30 3.02
C ILE A 34 45.89 -5.29 4.41
N ALA A 35 44.57 -5.28 4.53
CA ALA A 35 43.89 -5.42 5.81
C ALA A 35 44.23 -6.76 6.49
N ASP A 36 44.34 -7.85 5.72
CA ASP A 36 44.78 -9.15 6.27
C ASP A 36 46.22 -9.13 6.78
N GLU A 37 47.09 -8.37 6.13
CA GLU A 37 48.51 -8.27 6.50
C GLU A 37 48.76 -7.28 7.66
N MET A 38 48.03 -6.17 7.70
CA MET A 38 48.24 -5.06 8.65
C MET A 38 47.31 -5.09 9.86
N GLY A 39 46.21 -5.83 9.79
CA GLY A 39 45.18 -5.89 10.82
C GLY A 39 44.03 -4.90 10.61
N PRO A 40 43.23 -4.64 11.66
CA PRO A 40 41.90 -4.02 11.53
C PRO A 40 41.91 -2.52 11.24
N ILE A 41 43.09 -1.88 11.27
CA ILE A 41 43.30 -0.48 10.94
C ILE A 41 44.65 -0.26 10.28
N PHE A 42 44.68 0.52 9.20
CA PHE A 42 45.92 0.95 8.57
C PHE A 42 45.75 2.30 7.86
N GLN A 43 46.87 2.95 7.56
CA GLN A 43 46.93 4.26 6.95
C GLN A 43 47.64 4.19 5.59
N PHE A 44 47.02 4.78 4.57
CA PHE A 44 47.63 5.03 3.27
C PHE A 44 48.06 6.48 3.15
N LYS A 45 49.29 6.68 2.67
CA LYS A 45 49.79 7.96 2.21
C LYS A 45 49.63 8.05 0.69
N PHE A 46 48.77 8.95 0.26
CA PHE A 46 48.70 9.44 -1.11
C PHE A 46 49.58 10.69 -1.25
N ALA A 47 49.84 11.14 -2.47
CA ALA A 47 50.72 12.29 -2.73
C ALA A 47 50.24 13.61 -2.08
N ASP A 48 48.93 13.73 -1.85
CA ASP A 48 48.25 14.94 -1.39
C ASP A 48 47.32 14.71 -0.17
N ALA A 49 47.18 13.47 0.29
CA ALA A 49 46.24 13.11 1.34
C ALA A 49 46.66 11.86 2.10
N ILE A 50 46.11 11.73 3.31
CA ILE A 50 46.19 10.51 4.11
C ILE A 50 44.79 9.89 4.11
N GLY A 51 44.68 8.58 3.87
CA GLY A 51 43.45 7.83 4.06
C GLY A 51 43.63 6.80 5.17
N VAL A 52 42.71 6.76 6.13
CA VAL A 52 42.65 5.71 7.16
C VAL A 52 41.63 4.67 6.72
N PHE A 53 41.95 3.40 6.89
CA PHE A 53 41.07 2.28 6.57
C PHE A 53 40.81 1.46 7.82
N VAL A 54 39.54 1.12 8.06
CA VAL A 54 39.11 0.31 9.22
C VAL A 54 38.25 -0.85 8.76
N SER A 55 38.33 -1.96 9.47
CA SER A 55 37.58 -3.17 9.12
C SER A 55 37.07 -4.00 10.29
N SER A 56 37.47 -3.77 11.54
CA SER A 56 36.89 -4.52 12.67
C SER A 56 35.58 -3.91 13.14
N HIS A 57 34.71 -4.74 13.71
CA HIS A 57 33.45 -4.33 14.33
C HIS A 57 33.68 -3.28 15.43
N GLU A 58 34.71 -3.46 16.27
CA GLU A 58 35.07 -2.54 17.35
C GLU A 58 35.31 -1.11 16.83
N LEU A 59 36.15 -0.97 15.80
CA LEU A 59 36.49 0.34 15.24
C LEU A 59 35.37 0.91 14.37
N VAL A 60 34.69 0.05 13.59
CA VAL A 60 33.57 0.47 12.74
C VAL A 60 32.42 1.00 13.59
N LYS A 61 32.15 0.40 14.75
CA LYS A 61 31.14 0.89 15.69
C LYS A 61 31.42 2.34 16.08
N GLU A 62 32.65 2.67 16.43
CA GLU A 62 33.02 4.05 16.81
C GLU A 62 32.99 5.02 15.63
N VAL A 63 33.56 4.65 14.48
CA VAL A 63 33.57 5.58 13.34
C VAL A 63 32.19 5.76 12.73
N SER A 64 31.24 4.88 13.02
CA SER A 64 29.85 5.00 12.58
C SER A 64 29.02 5.98 13.41
N GLU A 65 29.58 6.57 14.47
CA GLU A 65 28.91 7.50 15.37
C GLU A 65 28.74 8.89 14.71
N GLU A 66 27.50 9.27 14.38
CA GLU A 66 27.20 10.47 13.58
C GLU A 66 27.51 11.80 14.31
N SER A 67 27.65 11.77 15.63
CA SER A 67 28.12 12.90 16.45
C SER A 67 29.57 13.27 16.13
N ARG A 68 30.41 12.25 15.85
CA ARG A 68 31.86 12.39 15.64
C ARG A 68 32.27 12.30 14.18
N PHE A 69 31.48 11.61 13.35
CA PHE A 69 31.82 11.34 11.95
C PHE A 69 30.68 11.69 11.00
N ASP A 70 31.03 12.09 9.78
CA ASP A 70 30.06 12.31 8.69
C ASP A 70 30.53 11.71 7.37
N LYS A 71 29.62 11.61 6.39
CA LYS A 71 29.91 11.13 5.04
C LYS A 71 31.03 11.92 4.39
N ASN A 72 31.99 11.20 3.82
CA ASN A 72 33.02 11.74 2.95
C ASN A 72 32.84 11.21 1.53
N MET A 73 32.72 12.10 0.55
CA MET A 73 32.54 11.70 -0.84
C MET A 73 33.79 11.04 -1.46
N GLY A 74 34.97 11.25 -0.89
CA GLY A 74 36.21 10.72 -1.45
C GLY A 74 36.46 11.15 -2.91
N LYS A 75 37.60 10.76 -3.47
CA LYS A 75 37.95 11.19 -4.84
C LYS A 75 37.07 10.57 -5.92
N GLY A 76 36.57 9.35 -5.70
CA GLY A 76 35.70 8.63 -6.65
C GLY A 76 34.35 9.31 -6.81
N LEU A 77 33.62 9.56 -5.71
CA LEU A 77 32.29 10.16 -5.82
C LEU A 77 32.35 11.63 -6.21
N LEU A 78 33.43 12.36 -5.88
CA LEU A 78 33.64 13.71 -6.42
C LEU A 78 33.70 13.74 -7.95
N LYS A 79 34.17 12.65 -8.59
CA LYS A 79 34.15 12.52 -10.06
C LYS A 79 32.80 12.11 -10.61
N VAL A 80 32.04 11.30 -9.87
CA VAL A 80 30.65 10.99 -10.23
C VAL A 80 29.77 12.25 -10.12
N ARG A 81 30.03 13.08 -9.10
CA ARG A 81 29.36 14.36 -8.89
C ARG A 81 29.47 15.33 -10.08
N GLU A 82 30.52 15.24 -10.90
CA GLU A 82 30.65 16.07 -12.11
C GLU A 82 29.47 15.89 -13.09
N PHE A 83 28.75 14.77 -13.01
CA PHE A 83 27.56 14.51 -13.84
C PHE A 83 26.33 14.03 -13.05
N SER A 84 26.40 13.79 -11.75
CA SER A 84 25.22 13.52 -10.91
C SER A 84 24.91 14.64 -9.92
N GLY A 85 25.66 15.75 -9.96
CA GLY A 85 25.44 16.93 -9.12
C GLY A 85 25.30 16.63 -7.63
N ASP A 86 24.49 17.40 -6.95
CA ASP A 86 24.13 17.22 -5.54
C ASP A 86 22.94 16.24 -5.35
N GLY A 87 22.88 15.20 -6.18
CA GLY A 87 22.00 14.05 -5.98
C GLY A 87 22.20 13.38 -4.60
N LEU A 88 21.23 12.59 -4.13
CA LEU A 88 21.26 11.96 -2.80
C LEU A 88 22.57 11.21 -2.50
N PHE A 89 23.13 10.54 -3.51
CA PHE A 89 24.37 9.79 -3.39
C PHE A 89 25.62 10.66 -3.47
N THR A 90 25.58 11.77 -4.19
CA THR A 90 26.73 12.65 -4.46
C THR A 90 26.63 14.02 -3.79
N SER A 91 25.83 14.14 -2.73
CA SER A 91 25.72 15.34 -1.89
C SER A 91 26.43 15.22 -0.54
N TRP A 92 26.90 16.35 -0.02
CA TRP A 92 27.35 16.52 1.38
C TRP A 92 26.15 16.61 2.32
N THR A 93 26.37 16.41 3.63
CA THR A 93 25.24 16.26 4.59
C THR A 93 24.63 17.63 4.89
N GLU A 94 25.46 18.66 4.82
CA GLU A 94 25.11 20.05 5.04
C GLU A 94 24.46 20.70 3.80
N GLU A 95 24.44 20.02 2.64
CA GLU A 95 23.83 20.58 1.42
C GLU A 95 22.29 20.56 1.52
N PRO A 96 21.61 21.70 1.31
CA PRO A 96 20.14 21.78 1.44
C PRO A 96 19.39 20.80 0.55
N ASN A 97 19.84 20.62 -0.69
CA ASN A 97 19.23 19.73 -1.66
C ASN A 97 19.28 18.26 -1.25
N TRP A 98 20.26 17.85 -0.41
CA TRP A 98 20.25 16.49 0.13
C TRP A 98 19.04 16.28 1.05
N ARG A 99 18.86 17.18 2.04
CA ARG A 99 17.77 17.09 3.01
C ARG A 99 16.41 17.17 2.30
N LYS A 100 16.27 18.16 1.42
CA LYS A 100 15.07 18.40 0.62
C LYS A 100 14.69 17.16 -0.20
N ALA A 101 15.62 16.62 -0.99
CA ALA A 101 15.36 15.43 -1.79
C ALA A 101 15.07 14.20 -0.91
N HIS A 102 15.80 14.04 0.20
CA HIS A 102 15.58 12.93 1.12
C HIS A 102 14.16 12.95 1.70
N ASN A 103 13.72 14.10 2.20
CA ASN A 103 12.38 14.27 2.80
C ASN A 103 11.26 14.08 1.75
N ILE A 104 11.42 14.67 0.56
CA ILE A 104 10.46 14.54 -0.55
C ILE A 104 10.31 13.08 -1.01
N LEU A 105 11.41 12.33 -1.05
CA LEU A 105 11.44 10.99 -1.66
C LEU A 105 11.21 9.85 -0.66
N LEU A 106 11.37 10.08 0.64
CA LEU A 106 11.17 9.05 1.67
C LEU A 106 9.82 8.32 1.59
N PRO A 107 8.68 8.98 1.30
CA PRO A 107 7.38 8.29 1.17
C PRO A 107 7.34 7.24 0.05
N SER A 108 8.15 7.42 -1.02
CA SER A 108 8.27 6.46 -2.13
C SER A 108 8.89 5.12 -1.73
N PHE A 109 9.53 5.06 -0.56
CA PHE A 109 10.17 3.85 -0.05
C PHE A 109 9.42 3.24 1.15
N SER A 110 8.19 3.71 1.41
CA SER A 110 7.27 3.15 2.40
C SER A 110 6.74 1.76 2.00
N GLN A 111 6.21 1.02 2.97
CA GLN A 111 5.57 -0.28 2.69
C GLN A 111 4.38 -0.14 1.70
N LYS A 112 3.62 0.96 1.80
CA LYS A 112 2.53 1.29 0.88
C LYS A 112 3.03 1.49 -0.55
N ALA A 113 4.14 2.22 -0.72
CA ALA A 113 4.75 2.40 -2.02
C ALA A 113 5.28 1.09 -2.61
N MET A 114 5.88 0.21 -1.78
CA MET A 114 6.34 -1.11 -2.23
C MET A 114 5.20 -2.00 -2.74
N LYS A 115 4.02 -1.97 -2.09
CA LYS A 115 2.83 -2.63 -2.61
C LYS A 115 2.41 -2.07 -3.97
N GLY A 116 2.48 -0.75 -4.15
CA GLY A 116 2.20 -0.08 -5.42
C GLY A 116 3.18 -0.41 -6.55
N TYR A 117 4.47 -0.57 -6.27
CA TYR A 117 5.48 -0.92 -7.27
C TYR A 117 5.49 -2.40 -7.63
N HIS A 118 4.94 -3.26 -6.78
CA HIS A 118 5.03 -4.71 -6.94
C HIS A 118 4.50 -5.23 -8.30
N PRO A 119 3.34 -4.79 -8.83
CA PRO A 119 2.89 -5.19 -10.16
C PRO A 119 3.87 -4.79 -11.28
N MET A 120 4.53 -3.65 -11.16
CA MET A 120 5.53 -3.17 -12.13
C MET A 120 6.81 -4.01 -12.07
N MET A 121 7.25 -4.39 -10.87
CA MET A 121 8.37 -5.33 -10.69
C MET A 121 8.04 -6.72 -11.23
N GLN A 122 6.81 -7.21 -11.00
CA GLN A 122 6.34 -8.48 -11.57
C GLN A 122 6.41 -8.48 -13.09
N ASP A 123 5.96 -7.40 -13.76
CA ASP A 123 6.01 -7.30 -15.21
C ASP A 123 7.45 -7.50 -15.75
N ILE A 124 8.43 -6.78 -15.18
CA ILE A 124 9.82 -6.90 -15.60
C ILE A 124 10.41 -8.28 -15.26
N ALA A 125 10.08 -8.84 -14.10
CA ALA A 125 10.48 -10.20 -13.72
C ALA A 125 9.90 -11.27 -14.67
N VAL A 126 8.63 -11.14 -15.06
CA VAL A 126 7.99 -12.02 -16.05
C VAL A 126 8.72 -11.97 -17.39
N GLN A 127 9.16 -10.80 -17.83
CA GLN A 127 9.92 -10.66 -19.09
C GLN A 127 11.26 -11.41 -19.03
N LEU A 128 11.97 -11.37 -17.90
CA LEU A 128 13.18 -12.17 -17.70
C LEU A 128 12.87 -13.68 -17.78
N ILE A 129 11.83 -14.14 -17.07
CA ILE A 129 11.42 -15.55 -17.10
C ILE A 129 11.05 -15.97 -18.53
N GLN A 130 10.33 -15.12 -19.28
CA GLN A 130 9.99 -15.37 -20.69
C GLN A 130 11.21 -15.39 -21.61
N LYS A 131 12.24 -14.57 -21.33
CA LYS A 131 13.49 -14.61 -22.09
C LYS A 131 14.19 -15.95 -21.87
N TRP A 132 14.41 -16.34 -20.61
CA TRP A 132 15.12 -17.57 -20.28
C TRP A 132 14.37 -18.83 -20.72
N SER A 133 13.03 -18.78 -20.73
CA SER A 133 12.19 -19.90 -21.14
C SER A 133 12.22 -20.20 -22.64
N ARG A 134 12.64 -19.23 -23.46
CA ARG A 134 12.79 -19.36 -24.92
C ARG A 134 14.16 -19.88 -25.34
N LEU A 135 15.11 -19.98 -24.42
CA LEU A 135 16.46 -20.46 -24.72
C LEU A 135 16.48 -21.98 -24.92
N ASN A 136 17.32 -22.42 -25.85
CA ASN A 136 17.58 -23.85 -26.02
C ASN A 136 18.44 -24.38 -24.85
N GLN A 137 18.38 -25.69 -24.57
CA GLN A 137 19.08 -26.28 -23.42
C GLN A 137 20.61 -26.13 -23.46
N ASP A 138 21.18 -25.93 -24.65
CA ASP A 138 22.61 -25.75 -24.88
C ASP A 138 23.07 -24.28 -24.86
N GLU A 139 22.14 -23.32 -24.86
CA GLU A 139 22.42 -21.89 -24.79
C GLU A 139 22.76 -21.46 -23.35
N SER A 140 23.79 -20.62 -23.21
CA SER A 140 24.23 -20.09 -21.92
C SER A 140 23.68 -18.67 -21.69
N ILE A 141 23.30 -18.39 -20.45
CA ILE A 141 22.89 -17.07 -19.98
C ILE A 141 24.07 -16.37 -19.31
N ASP A 142 24.36 -15.12 -19.69
CA ASP A 142 25.20 -14.21 -18.91
C ASP A 142 24.37 -13.62 -17.77
N VAL A 143 24.60 -14.13 -16.54
CA VAL A 143 23.79 -13.76 -15.38
C VAL A 143 23.97 -12.27 -15.03
N PRO A 144 25.20 -11.73 -14.89
CA PRO A 144 25.40 -10.30 -14.65
C PRO A 144 24.75 -9.39 -15.70
N ASP A 145 24.81 -9.71 -17.00
CA ASP A 145 24.17 -8.88 -18.03
C ASP A 145 22.65 -8.88 -17.89
N ASP A 146 22.03 -10.05 -17.72
CA ASP A 146 20.58 -10.18 -17.60
C ASP A 146 20.03 -9.54 -16.32
N MET A 147 20.75 -9.69 -15.20
CA MET A 147 20.37 -8.99 -13.96
C MET A 147 20.54 -7.48 -14.11
N THR A 148 21.53 -6.99 -14.86
CA THR A 148 21.72 -5.56 -15.12
C THR A 148 20.57 -4.98 -15.96
N ARG A 149 20.10 -5.72 -16.97
CA ARG A 149 18.95 -5.34 -17.80
C ARG A 149 17.66 -5.31 -17.00
N LEU A 150 17.44 -6.34 -16.19
CA LEU A 150 16.28 -6.48 -15.32
C LEU A 150 16.15 -5.27 -14.39
N THR A 151 17.17 -5.03 -13.56
CA THR A 151 17.09 -4.02 -12.49
C THR A 151 17.02 -2.61 -13.04
N LEU A 152 17.62 -2.35 -14.21
CA LEU A 152 17.44 -1.08 -14.91
C LEU A 152 16.01 -0.88 -15.40
N ASP A 153 15.43 -1.88 -16.07
CA ASP A 153 14.06 -1.80 -16.56
C ASP A 153 13.09 -1.64 -15.39
N THR A 154 13.34 -2.29 -14.25
CA THR A 154 12.54 -2.14 -13.03
C THR A 154 12.62 -0.72 -12.46
N ILE A 155 13.81 -0.17 -12.22
CA ILE A 155 13.91 1.21 -11.68
C ILE A 155 13.41 2.24 -12.69
N GLY A 156 13.60 1.99 -13.99
CA GLY A 156 13.04 2.80 -15.07
C GLY A 156 11.52 2.87 -15.02
N LEU A 157 10.88 1.70 -14.90
CA LEU A 157 9.44 1.58 -14.86
C LEU A 157 8.88 2.11 -13.53
N CYS A 158 9.31 1.55 -12.39
CA CYS A 158 8.78 1.93 -11.07
C CYS A 158 9.10 3.38 -10.68
N GLY A 159 10.28 3.88 -11.04
CA GLY A 159 10.72 5.21 -10.64
C GLY A 159 10.24 6.32 -11.57
N PHE A 160 10.23 6.06 -12.88
CA PHE A 160 10.06 7.12 -13.89
C PHE A 160 8.97 6.81 -14.93
N ASN A 161 8.25 5.69 -14.77
CA ASN A 161 7.31 5.15 -15.75
C ASN A 161 7.93 5.06 -17.17
N TYR A 162 9.22 4.75 -17.24
CA TYR A 162 9.98 4.70 -18.49
C TYR A 162 10.44 3.27 -18.81
N ARG A 163 10.10 2.79 -20.01
CA ARG A 163 10.50 1.45 -20.48
C ARG A 163 11.74 1.52 -21.38
N PHE A 164 12.87 1.08 -20.84
CA PHE A 164 14.10 0.88 -21.65
C PHE A 164 13.96 -0.29 -22.64
N ASN A 165 13.12 -1.28 -22.30
CA ASN A 165 12.88 -2.49 -23.08
C ASN A 165 14.20 -3.24 -23.36
N SER A 166 15.03 -3.38 -22.32
CA SER A 166 16.41 -3.86 -22.45
C SER A 166 16.50 -5.32 -22.91
N PHE A 167 15.46 -6.14 -22.72
CA PHE A 167 15.43 -7.52 -23.19
C PHE A 167 15.16 -7.69 -24.70
N TYR A 168 14.69 -6.64 -25.39
CA TYR A 168 14.30 -6.69 -26.80
C TYR A 168 15.32 -6.05 -27.75
N ARG A 169 16.53 -5.72 -27.26
CA ARG A 169 17.58 -5.05 -28.03
C ARG A 169 18.81 -5.95 -28.17
N GLU A 170 19.38 -5.96 -29.37
CA GLU A 170 20.72 -6.50 -29.61
C GLU A 170 21.77 -5.53 -29.00
N GLY A 171 22.04 -5.69 -27.71
CA GLY A 171 22.99 -4.85 -26.95
C GLY A 171 22.33 -4.05 -25.81
N GLN A 172 23.15 -3.35 -25.02
CA GLN A 172 22.66 -2.52 -23.94
C GLN A 172 22.08 -1.20 -24.48
N HIS A 173 21.12 -0.60 -23.76
CA HIS A 173 20.61 0.72 -24.13
C HIS A 173 21.79 1.73 -24.17
N PRO A 174 21.89 2.63 -25.16
CA PRO A 174 23.02 3.57 -25.29
C PRO A 174 23.29 4.38 -24.01
N PHE A 175 22.23 4.72 -23.27
CA PHE A 175 22.32 5.33 -21.94
C PHE A 175 23.17 4.52 -20.96
N ILE A 176 22.96 3.21 -20.87
CA ILE A 176 23.69 2.32 -19.96
C ILE A 176 25.15 2.30 -20.34
N GLU A 177 25.45 2.18 -21.63
CA GLU A 177 26.84 2.17 -22.06
C GLU A 177 27.55 3.49 -21.72
N SER A 178 26.88 4.63 -21.94
CA SER A 178 27.40 5.94 -21.55
C SER A 178 27.58 6.05 -20.04
N MET A 179 26.63 5.54 -19.25
CA MET A 179 26.72 5.53 -17.79
C MET A 179 27.86 4.64 -17.27
N VAL A 180 27.99 3.41 -17.77
CA VAL A 180 29.06 2.47 -17.38
C VAL A 180 30.43 3.00 -17.80
N ARG A 181 30.54 3.59 -19.01
CA ARG A 181 31.78 4.27 -19.45
C ARG A 181 32.09 5.48 -18.59
N GLY A 182 31.10 6.30 -18.28
CA GLY A 182 31.21 7.48 -17.41
C GLY A 182 31.71 7.11 -16.01
N LEU A 183 31.07 6.14 -15.36
CA LEU A 183 31.48 5.62 -14.04
C LEU A 183 32.90 5.02 -14.08
N SER A 184 33.21 4.21 -15.09
CA SER A 184 34.55 3.63 -15.26
C SER A 184 35.61 4.70 -15.43
N GLU A 185 35.31 5.74 -16.21
CA GLU A 185 36.23 6.85 -16.47
C GLU A 185 36.39 7.74 -15.23
N ALA A 186 35.31 8.03 -14.49
CA ALA A 186 35.35 8.72 -13.21
C ALA A 186 36.29 8.01 -12.22
N MET A 187 36.20 6.67 -12.13
CA MET A 187 37.10 5.87 -11.30
C MET A 187 38.54 5.87 -11.81
N ARG A 188 38.76 5.87 -13.14
CA ARG A 188 40.12 5.95 -13.72
C ARG A 188 40.78 7.31 -13.52
N GLN A 189 40.01 8.40 -13.54
CA GLN A 189 40.53 9.75 -13.31
C GLN A 189 41.16 9.92 -11.93
N THR A 190 40.62 9.25 -10.90
CA THR A 190 41.21 9.28 -9.54
C THR A 190 42.64 8.77 -9.46
N LYS A 191 43.09 8.03 -10.50
CA LYS A 191 44.39 7.36 -10.58
C LYS A 191 45.39 8.10 -11.49
N ARG A 192 44.99 9.20 -12.14
CA ARG A 192 45.84 9.94 -13.09
C ARG A 192 46.63 11.03 -12.40
N PHE A 193 47.84 11.28 -12.93
CA PHE A 193 48.59 12.48 -12.56
C PHE A 193 47.96 13.74 -13.20
N PRO A 194 48.03 14.92 -12.57
CA PRO A 194 47.42 16.15 -13.10
C PRO A 194 47.85 16.51 -14.53
N LEU A 195 49.11 16.26 -14.89
CA LEU A 195 49.63 16.48 -16.25
C LEU A 195 49.12 15.44 -17.26
N GLN A 196 48.97 14.18 -16.84
CA GLN A 196 48.45 13.11 -17.69
C GLN A 196 46.96 13.34 -18.02
N ASP A 197 46.17 13.77 -17.04
CA ASP A 197 44.75 14.05 -17.23
C ASP A 197 44.53 15.24 -18.19
N LYS A 198 45.35 16.29 -18.08
CA LYS A 198 45.33 17.43 -19.03
C LYS A 198 45.63 17.02 -20.48
N LEU A 199 46.46 15.99 -20.69
CA LEU A 199 46.85 15.51 -22.03
C LEU A 199 45.83 14.53 -22.65
N MET A 200 44.91 13.97 -21.86
CA MET A 200 43.90 12.99 -22.32
C MET A 200 42.66 13.66 -22.94
N ILE A 201 42.88 14.56 -23.91
CA ILE A 201 41.82 15.36 -24.56
C ILE A 201 40.73 14.48 -25.18
N GLN A 202 41.10 13.39 -25.87
CA GLN A 202 40.11 12.49 -26.50
C GLN A 202 39.23 11.78 -25.47
N THR A 203 39.82 11.28 -24.39
CA THR A 203 39.07 10.62 -23.30
C THR A 203 38.13 11.60 -22.61
N LYS A 204 38.59 12.82 -22.35
CA LYS A 204 37.78 13.88 -21.74
C LYS A 204 36.60 14.29 -22.64
N ARG A 205 36.82 14.42 -23.95
CA ARG A 205 35.74 14.67 -24.92
C ARG A 205 34.70 13.55 -24.91
N ARG A 206 35.15 12.28 -24.87
CA ARG A 206 34.24 11.13 -24.79
C ARG A 206 33.43 11.11 -23.50
N PHE A 207 34.09 11.36 -22.36
CA PHE A 207 33.43 11.47 -21.06
C PHE A 207 32.33 12.56 -21.08
N ASN A 208 32.66 13.76 -21.59
CA ASN A 208 31.66 14.83 -21.70
C ASN A 208 30.49 14.45 -22.62
N SER A 209 30.76 13.76 -23.73
CA SER A 209 29.72 13.27 -24.65
C SER A 209 28.84 12.19 -24.01
N ASP A 210 29.40 11.30 -23.20
CA ASP A 210 28.66 10.31 -22.42
C ASP A 210 27.74 11.01 -21.39
N VAL A 211 28.24 12.05 -20.71
CA VAL A 211 27.46 12.88 -19.77
C VAL A 211 26.31 13.61 -20.46
N GLU A 212 26.58 14.27 -21.58
CA GLU A 212 25.57 14.98 -22.36
C GLU A 212 24.47 14.03 -22.89
N SER A 213 24.86 12.81 -23.27
CA SER A 213 23.90 11.77 -23.67
C SER A 213 22.99 11.33 -22.51
N MET A 214 23.55 11.21 -21.30
CA MET A 214 22.76 10.90 -20.10
C MET A 214 21.77 12.03 -19.78
N PHE A 215 22.25 13.28 -19.78
CA PHE A 215 21.42 14.46 -19.53
C PHE A 215 20.29 14.56 -20.55
N SER A 216 20.60 14.41 -21.83
CA SER A 216 19.61 14.50 -22.91
C SER A 216 18.49 13.45 -22.80
N LEU A 217 18.77 12.25 -22.27
CA LEU A 217 17.72 11.26 -22.03
C LEU A 217 16.87 11.66 -20.83
N VAL A 218 17.49 12.00 -19.71
CA VAL A 218 16.78 12.36 -18.48
C VAL A 218 15.93 13.61 -18.68
N ASP A 219 16.45 14.61 -19.38
CA ASP A 219 15.72 15.83 -19.74
C ASP A 219 14.50 15.53 -20.61
N ARG A 220 14.61 14.56 -21.53
CA ARG A 220 13.46 14.08 -22.29
C ARG A 220 12.44 13.38 -21.40
N ILE A 221 12.86 12.53 -20.47
CA ILE A 221 11.94 11.88 -19.52
C ILE A 221 11.19 12.94 -18.67
N ILE A 222 11.91 13.96 -18.18
CA ILE A 222 11.33 15.07 -17.43
C ILE A 222 10.37 15.88 -18.33
N ALA A 223 10.80 16.23 -19.54
CA ALA A 223 9.99 17.01 -20.47
C ALA A 223 8.73 16.25 -20.90
N ASP A 224 8.86 14.98 -21.27
CA ASP A 224 7.75 14.11 -21.64
C ASP A 224 6.76 13.99 -20.47
N ARG A 225 7.25 13.86 -19.22
CA ARG A 225 6.37 13.82 -18.03
C ARG A 225 5.65 15.15 -17.79
N LYS A 226 6.36 16.27 -17.92
CA LYS A 226 5.76 17.62 -17.79
C LYS A 226 4.75 17.90 -18.90
N GLN A 227 5.00 17.41 -20.10
CA GLN A 227 4.10 17.52 -21.24
C GLN A 227 2.90 16.59 -21.10
N ALA A 228 3.07 15.39 -20.51
CA ALA A 228 2.04 14.36 -20.37
C ALA A 228 0.87 14.73 -19.44
N GLU A 229 0.95 15.85 -18.69
CA GLU A 229 -0.10 16.39 -17.80
C GLU A 229 -0.87 15.39 -16.92
N SER A 230 -0.25 14.26 -16.62
CA SER A 230 -0.79 13.31 -15.66
C SER A 230 -0.18 13.64 -14.29
N GLU A 231 -0.93 14.35 -13.43
CA GLU A 231 -0.60 14.45 -11.99
C GLU A 231 -0.74 13.08 -11.27
N SER A 232 -1.25 12.06 -11.97
CA SER A 232 -1.69 10.79 -11.42
C SER A 232 -0.62 9.72 -11.10
N GLY A 233 0.67 10.04 -11.18
CA GLY A 233 1.72 9.06 -10.86
C GLY A 233 2.07 9.03 -9.37
N ASN A 234 2.01 7.88 -8.71
CA ASN A 234 2.61 7.66 -7.37
C ASN A 234 4.10 7.23 -7.45
N ASP A 235 4.80 7.62 -8.52
CA ASP A 235 6.20 7.25 -8.77
C ASP A 235 7.20 8.33 -8.30
N LEU A 236 8.49 7.98 -8.29
CA LEU A 236 9.55 8.88 -7.82
C LEU A 236 9.58 10.19 -8.61
N LEU A 237 9.37 10.14 -9.92
CA LEU A 237 9.39 11.34 -10.77
C LEU A 237 8.27 12.31 -10.43
N SER A 238 7.06 11.80 -10.22
CA SER A 238 5.93 12.64 -9.82
C SER A 238 6.19 13.35 -8.49
N LEU A 239 6.73 12.64 -7.50
CA LEU A 239 7.06 13.27 -6.22
C LEU A 239 8.16 14.32 -6.35
N MET A 240 9.18 14.07 -7.18
CA MET A 240 10.23 15.04 -7.46
C MET A 240 9.71 16.31 -8.16
N LEU A 241 8.69 16.18 -9.03
CA LEU A 241 8.11 17.31 -9.77
C LEU A 241 7.09 18.12 -8.95
N HIS A 242 6.28 17.45 -8.13
CA HIS A 242 5.08 18.06 -7.56
C HIS A 242 5.16 18.27 -6.05
N ALA A 243 5.83 17.40 -5.31
CA ALA A 243 5.85 17.45 -3.85
C ALA A 243 6.74 18.58 -3.33
N LYS A 244 6.41 19.06 -2.13
CA LYS A 244 7.19 20.05 -1.38
C LYS A 244 7.85 19.34 -0.21
N ASP A 245 9.05 19.78 0.15
CA ASP A 245 9.70 19.34 1.38
C ASP A 245 8.84 19.76 2.59
N PRO A 246 8.40 18.84 3.45
CA PRO A 246 7.55 19.15 4.60
C PRO A 246 8.21 20.09 5.61
N GLU A 247 9.55 20.14 5.68
CA GLU A 247 10.26 21.02 6.62
C GLU A 247 10.32 22.48 6.10
N THR A 248 10.58 22.67 4.80
CA THR A 248 10.86 24.00 4.23
C THR A 248 9.76 24.54 3.32
N GLY A 249 8.84 23.70 2.84
CA GLY A 249 7.84 24.03 1.83
C GLY A 249 8.40 24.21 0.40
N GLU A 250 9.70 24.02 0.19
CA GLU A 250 10.37 24.19 -1.09
C GLU A 250 10.22 22.95 -2.00
N LYS A 251 10.24 23.17 -3.32
CA LYS A 251 10.30 22.10 -4.32
C LYS A 251 11.75 21.86 -4.78
N LEU A 252 11.98 20.70 -5.41
CA LEU A 252 13.20 20.47 -6.19
C LEU A 252 13.13 21.25 -7.50
N ASP A 253 14.24 21.86 -7.90
CA ASP A 253 14.38 22.44 -9.23
C ASP A 253 14.70 21.36 -10.27
N ASP A 254 14.43 21.64 -11.55
CA ASP A 254 14.61 20.69 -12.64
C ASP A 254 16.03 20.13 -12.75
N GLU A 255 17.03 20.94 -12.41
CA GLU A 255 18.43 20.53 -12.44
C GLU A 255 18.70 19.48 -11.36
N ASN A 256 18.21 19.70 -10.14
CA ASN A 256 18.31 18.72 -9.08
C ASN A 256 17.48 17.46 -9.36
N ILE A 257 16.28 17.59 -9.95
CA ILE A 257 15.48 16.43 -10.38
C ILE A 257 16.28 15.55 -11.35
N ARG A 258 16.97 16.14 -12.33
CA ARG A 258 17.89 15.41 -13.22
C ARG A 258 18.96 14.65 -12.43
N TYR A 259 19.60 15.32 -11.46
CA TYR A 259 20.62 14.72 -10.59
C TYR A 259 20.09 13.54 -9.77
N GLN A 260 18.86 13.62 -9.26
CA GLN A 260 18.22 12.52 -8.55
C GLN A 260 17.89 11.34 -9.47
N ILE A 261 17.35 11.59 -10.67
CA ILE A 261 17.06 10.51 -11.65
C ILE A 261 18.35 9.76 -12.00
N ILE A 262 19.44 10.47 -12.29
CA ILE A 262 20.75 9.87 -12.56
C ILE A 262 21.25 9.08 -11.35
N THR A 263 21.08 9.64 -10.15
CA THR A 263 21.46 8.97 -8.89
C THR A 263 20.73 7.64 -8.73
N PHE A 264 19.41 7.60 -8.92
CA PHE A 264 18.61 6.37 -8.80
C PHE A 264 18.91 5.38 -9.91
N LEU A 265 19.16 5.84 -11.14
CA LEU A 265 19.59 4.98 -12.22
C LEU A 265 20.93 4.34 -11.91
N ILE A 266 21.93 5.09 -11.44
CA ILE A 266 23.24 4.55 -11.04
C ILE A 266 23.11 3.58 -9.86
N ALA A 267 22.45 4.01 -8.77
CA ALA A 267 22.41 3.27 -7.53
C ALA A 267 21.49 2.04 -7.59
N GLY A 268 20.33 2.15 -8.26
CA GLY A 268 19.29 1.12 -8.26
C GLY A 268 19.56 -0.07 -9.17
N HIS A 269 20.28 0.11 -10.29
CA HIS A 269 20.47 -0.98 -11.26
C HIS A 269 21.66 -1.90 -10.87
N GLU A 270 22.87 -1.36 -10.72
CA GLU A 270 24.08 -2.20 -10.62
C GLU A 270 24.14 -2.92 -9.26
N THR A 271 23.67 -2.28 -8.19
CA THR A 271 23.75 -2.84 -6.82
C THR A 271 22.90 -4.10 -6.64
N THR A 272 21.63 -4.03 -7.03
CA THR A 272 20.70 -5.17 -7.00
C THR A 272 21.13 -6.27 -8.00
N SER A 273 21.65 -5.87 -9.17
CA SER A 273 22.12 -6.85 -10.16
C SER A 273 23.31 -7.68 -9.64
N GLY A 274 24.25 -7.02 -8.93
CA GLY A 274 25.38 -7.68 -8.29
C GLY A 274 24.92 -8.64 -7.19
N LEU A 275 23.97 -8.22 -6.36
CA LEU A 275 23.37 -9.06 -5.31
C LEU A 275 22.76 -10.34 -5.91
N LEU A 276 21.89 -10.22 -6.90
CA LEU A 276 21.27 -11.36 -7.57
C LEU A 276 22.30 -12.29 -8.22
N SER A 277 23.31 -11.71 -8.86
CA SER A 277 24.39 -12.47 -9.51
C SER A 277 25.23 -13.27 -8.50
N PHE A 278 25.62 -12.65 -7.38
CA PHE A 278 26.34 -13.34 -6.31
C PHE A 278 25.48 -14.40 -5.63
N ALA A 279 24.19 -14.13 -5.41
CA ALA A 279 23.27 -15.10 -4.82
C ALA A 279 23.11 -16.35 -5.68
N ILE A 280 22.93 -16.19 -7.00
CA ILE A 280 22.86 -17.31 -7.96
C ILE A 280 24.17 -18.10 -7.95
N TYR A 281 25.32 -17.42 -8.00
CA TYR A 281 26.62 -18.07 -7.91
C TYR A 281 26.78 -18.88 -6.62
N LEU A 282 26.46 -18.29 -5.46
CA LEU A 282 26.58 -18.93 -4.17
C LEU A 282 25.65 -20.15 -4.06
N LEU A 283 24.43 -20.06 -4.56
CA LEU A 283 23.50 -21.20 -4.57
C LEU A 283 24.02 -22.36 -5.43
N LEU A 284 24.56 -22.09 -6.61
CA LEU A 284 25.13 -23.13 -7.48
C LEU A 284 26.35 -23.83 -6.86
N LYS A 285 27.09 -23.14 -5.97
CA LYS A 285 28.19 -23.75 -5.21
C LYS A 285 27.75 -24.47 -3.94
N HIS A 286 26.49 -24.34 -3.52
CA HIS A 286 25.94 -24.95 -2.31
C HIS A 286 24.61 -25.65 -2.60
N PRO A 287 24.64 -26.86 -3.22
CA PRO A 287 23.44 -27.56 -3.66
C PRO A 287 22.42 -27.87 -2.54
N ASP A 288 22.88 -28.05 -1.31
CA ASP A 288 22.01 -28.25 -0.14
C ASP A 288 21.17 -27.00 0.17
N LYS A 289 21.77 -25.81 0.05
CA LYS A 289 21.10 -24.51 0.22
C LYS A 289 20.18 -24.21 -0.95
N LEU A 290 20.62 -24.50 -2.17
CA LEU A 290 19.79 -24.37 -3.37
C LEU A 290 18.55 -25.28 -3.29
N LYS A 291 18.69 -26.51 -2.81
CA LYS A 291 17.55 -27.42 -2.61
C LYS A 291 16.53 -26.85 -1.63
N LYS A 292 16.96 -26.32 -0.47
CA LYS A 292 16.05 -25.66 0.49
C LYS A 292 15.36 -24.44 -0.12
N ALA A 293 16.07 -23.68 -0.95
CA ALA A 293 15.49 -22.52 -1.65
C ALA A 293 14.42 -22.95 -2.66
N TYR A 294 14.64 -24.05 -3.39
CA TYR A 294 13.61 -24.65 -4.25
C TYR A 294 12.40 -25.12 -3.45
N GLU A 295 12.62 -25.83 -2.33
CA GLU A 295 11.53 -26.30 -1.46
C GLU A 295 10.69 -25.13 -0.91
N GLU A 296 11.32 -24.01 -0.53
CA GLU A 296 10.59 -22.80 -0.13
C GLU A 296 9.83 -22.17 -1.30
N ALA A 297 10.48 -21.98 -2.46
CA ALA A 297 9.85 -21.41 -3.63
C ALA A 297 8.63 -22.23 -4.07
N ASP A 298 8.74 -23.56 -4.09
CA ASP A 298 7.65 -24.47 -4.47
C ASP A 298 6.50 -24.45 -3.43
N ARG A 299 6.81 -24.28 -2.15
CA ARG A 299 5.82 -24.21 -1.06
C ARG A 299 5.07 -22.88 -1.04
N VAL A 300 5.77 -21.77 -1.26
CA VAL A 300 5.23 -20.42 -1.09
C VAL A 300 4.64 -19.86 -2.40
N LEU A 301 5.31 -20.10 -3.53
CA LEU A 301 4.92 -19.56 -4.84
C LEU A 301 4.01 -20.54 -5.57
N THR A 302 2.76 -20.58 -5.12
CA THR A 302 1.70 -21.43 -5.69
C THR A 302 1.16 -20.87 -7.01
N ASP A 303 1.17 -19.56 -7.17
CA ASP A 303 0.71 -18.86 -8.38
C ASP A 303 1.82 -18.67 -9.42
N PRO A 304 1.50 -18.55 -10.72
CA PRO A 304 2.49 -18.25 -11.77
C PRO A 304 3.19 -16.90 -11.59
N VAL A 305 2.50 -15.92 -11.01
CA VAL A 305 3.05 -14.59 -10.68
C VAL A 305 2.85 -14.37 -9.18
N PRO A 306 3.92 -14.28 -8.37
CA PRO A 306 3.80 -14.17 -6.92
C PRO A 306 3.17 -12.86 -6.46
N SER A 307 2.17 -12.92 -5.59
CA SER A 307 1.61 -11.77 -4.88
C SER A 307 2.59 -11.14 -3.88
N TYR A 308 2.31 -9.89 -3.46
CA TYR A 308 3.17 -9.17 -2.52
C TYR A 308 3.38 -9.95 -1.22
N LYS A 309 2.30 -10.57 -0.71
CA LYS A 309 2.33 -11.38 0.51
C LYS A 309 3.16 -12.66 0.35
N GLN A 310 3.11 -13.32 -0.81
CA GLN A 310 3.95 -14.49 -1.08
C GLN A 310 5.44 -14.12 -1.11
N VAL A 311 5.79 -12.97 -1.69
CA VAL A 311 7.20 -12.50 -1.68
C VAL A 311 7.70 -12.26 -0.24
N GLN A 312 6.87 -11.69 0.64
CA GLN A 312 7.23 -11.50 2.06
C GLN A 312 7.40 -12.83 2.82
N GLN A 313 6.78 -13.92 2.35
CA GLN A 313 6.88 -15.25 2.96
C GLN A 313 8.12 -16.05 2.52
N LEU A 314 8.89 -15.57 1.54
CA LEU A 314 10.15 -16.19 1.08
C LEU A 314 11.32 -15.91 2.06
N LYS A 315 11.19 -16.41 3.29
CA LYS A 315 12.11 -16.12 4.41
C LYS A 315 13.51 -16.66 4.15
N TYR A 316 13.64 -17.89 3.65
CA TYR A 316 14.94 -18.50 3.37
C TYR A 316 15.64 -17.86 2.18
N ILE A 317 14.92 -17.51 1.12
CA ILE A 317 15.46 -16.72 0.00
C ILE A 317 15.93 -15.35 0.49
N ARG A 318 15.19 -14.70 1.40
CA ARG A 318 15.64 -13.45 2.03
C ARG A 318 16.93 -13.63 2.85
N MET A 319 17.05 -14.73 3.59
CA MET A 319 18.29 -15.10 4.29
C MET A 319 19.46 -15.32 3.31
N ILE A 320 19.21 -15.98 2.17
CA ILE A 320 20.21 -16.17 1.11
C ILE A 320 20.71 -14.82 0.58
N LEU A 321 19.81 -13.88 0.30
CA LEU A 321 20.18 -12.55 -0.19
C LEU A 321 21.01 -11.78 0.85
N ASN A 322 20.60 -11.81 2.12
CA ASN A 322 21.35 -11.18 3.22
C ASN A 322 22.75 -11.79 3.39
N GLU A 323 22.87 -13.10 3.35
CA GLU A 323 24.17 -13.78 3.43
C GLU A 323 25.02 -13.53 2.18
N SER A 324 24.39 -13.43 1.01
CA SER A 324 25.08 -13.11 -0.24
C SER A 324 25.69 -11.71 -0.21
N ILE A 325 24.95 -10.69 0.26
CA ILE A 325 25.47 -9.33 0.39
C ILE A 325 26.39 -9.17 1.61
N ARG A 326 26.31 -10.05 2.62
CA ARG A 326 27.31 -10.14 3.69
C ARG A 326 28.67 -10.51 3.11
N LEU A 327 28.73 -11.61 2.35
CA LEU A 327 29.97 -12.09 1.74
C LEU A 327 30.41 -11.16 0.60
N TRP A 328 29.51 -10.79 -0.30
CA TRP A 328 29.84 -10.02 -1.49
C TRP A 328 28.98 -8.75 -1.55
N PRO A 329 29.28 -7.75 -0.70
CA PRO A 329 28.57 -6.48 -0.73
C PRO A 329 28.89 -5.77 -2.04
N THR A 330 27.86 -5.51 -2.85
CA THR A 330 28.04 -4.86 -4.16
C THR A 330 28.71 -3.49 -4.03
N ALA A 331 28.42 -2.74 -2.96
CA ALA A 331 29.20 -1.59 -2.55
C ALA A 331 30.30 -2.05 -1.57
N PRO A 332 31.60 -2.01 -1.93
CA PRO A 332 32.65 -2.62 -1.12
C PRO A 332 33.12 -1.77 0.07
N ALA A 333 32.82 -0.48 0.07
CA ALA A 333 33.27 0.46 1.10
C ALA A 333 32.41 1.72 1.14
N PHE A 334 32.44 2.41 2.28
CA PHE A 334 32.00 3.81 2.39
C PHE A 334 33.04 4.62 3.17
N SER A 335 33.11 5.91 2.90
CA SER A 335 34.07 6.82 3.52
C SER A 335 33.37 7.83 4.40
N LEU A 336 34.02 8.14 5.52
CA LEU A 336 33.62 9.13 6.50
C LEU A 336 34.76 10.12 6.74
N TYR A 337 34.50 11.23 7.42
CA TYR A 337 35.50 12.11 7.99
C TYR A 337 35.18 12.41 9.45
N ALA A 338 36.22 12.64 10.27
CA ALA A 338 36.05 13.05 11.66
C ALA A 338 35.67 14.54 11.75
N LYS A 339 34.56 14.88 12.40
CA LYS A 339 34.08 16.26 12.60
C LYS A 339 34.97 17.04 13.57
N GLU A 340 35.59 16.32 14.50
CA GLU A 340 36.52 16.82 15.50
C GLU A 340 37.69 15.83 15.69
N GLU A 341 38.73 16.27 16.39
CA GLU A 341 39.82 15.37 16.76
C GLU A 341 39.29 14.35 17.78
N THR A 342 39.47 13.06 17.50
CA THR A 342 38.90 12.00 18.33
C THR A 342 39.82 10.79 18.40
N VAL A 343 39.64 9.95 19.41
CA VAL A 343 40.39 8.69 19.57
C VAL A 343 39.44 7.52 19.35
N ILE A 344 39.84 6.57 18.50
CA ILE A 344 39.10 5.32 18.25
C ILE A 344 39.85 4.10 18.78
N GLY A 345 39.13 3.07 19.22
CA GLY A 345 39.68 1.86 19.85
C GLY A 345 40.44 2.14 21.15
N GLY A 346 40.19 3.31 21.76
CA GLY A 346 40.92 3.82 22.92
C GLY A 346 42.42 4.08 22.70
N LYS A 347 42.92 4.01 21.45
CA LYS A 347 44.36 3.98 21.15
C LYS A 347 44.76 4.85 19.96
N TYR A 348 43.92 5.01 18.94
CA TYR A 348 44.29 5.64 17.67
C TYR A 348 43.71 7.05 17.56
N LEU A 349 44.58 8.06 17.45
CA LEU A 349 44.18 9.44 17.21
C LEU A 349 43.75 9.64 15.74
N ILE A 350 42.55 10.18 15.54
CA ILE A 350 42.02 10.59 14.25
C ILE A 350 41.87 12.13 14.26
N PRO A 351 42.70 12.85 13.48
CA PRO A 351 42.61 14.31 13.39
C PRO A 351 41.27 14.78 12.80
N LYS A 352 40.84 15.99 13.15
CA LYS A 352 39.69 16.65 12.53
C LYS A 352 39.85 16.72 11.00
N GLY A 353 38.79 16.35 10.27
CA GLY A 353 38.73 16.30 8.81
C GLY A 353 39.40 15.06 8.18
N GLN A 354 40.07 14.22 8.97
CA GLN A 354 40.74 13.02 8.46
C GLN A 354 39.71 12.03 7.89
N SER A 355 39.94 11.58 6.65
CA SER A 355 39.10 10.57 6.01
C SER A 355 39.35 9.18 6.60
N VAL A 356 38.27 8.48 6.92
CA VAL A 356 38.25 7.09 7.39
C VAL A 356 37.33 6.26 6.49
N THR A 357 37.84 5.20 5.90
CA THR A 357 37.10 4.33 4.98
C THR A 357 36.85 2.97 5.62
N VAL A 358 35.58 2.55 5.65
CA VAL A 358 35.17 1.26 6.17
C VAL A 358 35.23 0.22 5.04
N LEU A 359 36.00 -0.84 5.24
CA LEU A 359 36.09 -1.97 4.30
C LEU A 359 35.02 -3.01 4.62
N ILE A 360 33.87 -2.93 3.94
CA ILE A 360 32.67 -3.71 4.28
C ILE A 360 32.89 -5.23 4.16
N PRO A 361 33.53 -5.77 3.10
CA PRO A 361 33.82 -7.21 3.02
C PRO A 361 34.62 -7.76 4.20
N LYS A 362 35.50 -6.95 4.80
CA LYS A 362 36.30 -7.34 5.96
C LYS A 362 35.54 -7.20 7.26
N LEU A 363 34.75 -6.13 7.41
CA LEU A 363 33.79 -5.98 8.52
C LEU A 363 32.81 -7.14 8.59
N HIS A 364 32.23 -7.50 7.46
CA HIS A 364 31.26 -8.58 7.35
C HIS A 364 31.86 -9.98 7.55
N ARG A 365 33.19 -10.08 7.70
CA ARG A 365 33.94 -11.31 7.96
C ARG A 365 34.80 -11.23 9.21
N ASP A 366 34.58 -10.21 10.05
CA ASP A 366 35.27 -10.09 11.31
C ASP A 366 34.91 -11.31 12.19
N GLN A 367 35.89 -12.18 12.41
CA GLN A 367 35.70 -13.43 13.16
C GLN A 367 35.26 -13.19 14.61
N SER A 368 35.56 -12.01 15.17
CA SER A 368 35.09 -11.64 16.52
C SER A 368 33.57 -11.55 16.61
N VAL A 369 32.88 -11.34 15.48
CA VAL A 369 31.42 -11.29 15.39
C VAL A 369 30.86 -12.52 14.69
N TRP A 370 31.45 -12.90 13.56
CA TRP A 370 30.88 -13.91 12.65
C TRP A 370 31.38 -15.34 12.93
N GLY A 371 32.33 -15.50 13.86
CA GLY A 371 32.93 -16.79 14.23
C GLY A 371 34.03 -17.25 13.26
N GLU A 372 34.62 -18.42 13.54
CA GLU A 372 35.68 -19.01 12.70
C GLU A 372 35.21 -19.34 11.28
N ASP A 373 33.91 -19.62 11.12
CA ASP A 373 33.26 -19.91 9.84
C ASP A 373 32.77 -18.64 9.11
N ALA A 374 33.33 -17.47 9.41
CA ALA A 374 32.95 -16.17 8.82
C ALA A 374 32.98 -16.14 7.28
N GLU A 375 33.83 -16.97 6.65
CA GLU A 375 33.93 -17.09 5.18
C GLU A 375 32.88 -18.04 4.57
N ALA A 376 32.23 -18.88 5.38
CA ALA A 376 31.26 -19.86 4.90
C ALA A 376 29.93 -19.19 4.52
N PHE A 377 29.29 -19.70 3.46
CA PHE A 377 27.94 -19.30 3.06
C PHE A 377 26.89 -20.01 3.90
N ARG A 378 26.34 -19.29 4.89
CA ARG A 378 25.34 -19.82 5.82
C ARG A 378 24.14 -18.86 5.95
N PRO A 379 23.11 -19.00 5.08
CA PRO A 379 21.90 -18.19 5.14
C PRO A 379 21.27 -18.12 6.54
N GLU A 380 21.31 -19.22 7.28
CA GLU A 380 20.71 -19.36 8.62
C GLU A 380 21.29 -18.36 9.66
N ARG A 381 22.40 -17.68 9.39
CA ARG A 381 22.89 -16.56 10.23
C ARG A 381 21.89 -15.41 10.34
N PHE A 382 21.03 -15.26 9.34
CA PHE A 382 20.01 -14.21 9.26
C PHE A 382 18.63 -14.67 9.72
N GLU A 383 18.51 -15.86 10.33
CA GLU A 383 17.26 -16.31 10.94
C GLU A 383 16.83 -15.42 12.11
N GLN A 384 17.81 -14.90 12.87
CA GLN A 384 17.59 -13.94 13.95
C GLN A 384 18.47 -12.70 13.71
N MET A 385 18.01 -11.76 12.87
CA MET A 385 18.79 -10.54 12.58
C MET A 385 19.14 -9.73 13.84
N ASP A 386 18.29 -9.78 14.87
CA ASP A 386 18.49 -9.07 16.14
C ASP A 386 19.69 -9.58 16.95
N SER A 387 20.18 -10.80 16.68
CA SER A 387 21.38 -11.34 17.34
C SER A 387 22.68 -10.78 16.75
N ILE A 388 22.62 -10.13 15.59
CA ILE A 388 23.80 -9.56 14.93
C ILE A 388 24.15 -8.24 15.63
N PRO A 389 25.38 -8.09 16.17
CA PRO A 389 25.79 -6.86 16.83
C PRO A 389 25.60 -5.63 15.96
N ALA A 390 25.10 -4.54 16.57
CA ALA A 390 24.95 -3.26 15.89
C ALA A 390 26.27 -2.83 15.21
N HIS A 391 26.18 -2.32 13.99
CA HIS A 391 27.32 -1.94 13.14
C HIS A 391 28.19 -3.08 12.60
N ALA A 392 27.90 -4.35 12.87
CA ALA A 392 28.62 -5.48 12.26
C ALA A 392 28.15 -5.84 10.84
N TYR A 393 26.95 -5.39 10.46
CA TYR A 393 26.35 -5.60 9.14
C TYR A 393 25.88 -4.27 8.57
N LYS A 394 26.54 -3.80 7.50
CA LYS A 394 26.34 -2.49 6.86
C LYS A 394 26.34 -2.52 5.31
N PRO A 395 25.62 -3.44 4.65
CA PRO A 395 25.59 -3.48 3.19
C PRO A 395 24.91 -2.25 2.55
N PHE A 396 24.10 -1.50 3.31
CA PHE A 396 23.34 -0.34 2.84
C PHE A 396 23.84 0.99 3.42
N GLY A 397 25.05 1.06 3.98
CA GLY A 397 25.64 2.31 4.49
C GLY A 397 25.41 2.54 5.99
N ASN A 398 25.39 3.82 6.40
CA ASN A 398 25.39 4.21 7.81
C ASN A 398 24.46 5.41 8.10
N GLY A 399 23.73 5.33 9.23
CA GLY A 399 22.98 6.44 9.81
C GLY A 399 21.97 7.05 8.84
N GLN A 400 21.84 8.38 8.88
CA GLN A 400 20.98 9.15 7.96
C GLN A 400 21.37 9.01 6.48
N ARG A 401 22.57 8.48 6.21
CA ARG A 401 23.09 8.24 4.86
C ARG A 401 22.95 6.79 4.42
N ALA A 402 22.21 5.98 5.16
CA ALA A 402 21.82 4.65 4.73
C ALA A 402 20.98 4.73 3.44
N CYS A 403 21.06 3.69 2.62
CA CYS A 403 20.39 3.62 1.34
C CYS A 403 18.87 3.68 1.53
N ILE A 404 18.26 4.76 1.02
CA ILE A 404 16.81 4.96 1.04
C ILE A 404 16.06 3.87 0.26
N GLY A 405 16.68 3.32 -0.79
CA GLY A 405 16.12 2.28 -1.66
C GLY A 405 16.30 0.85 -1.15
N MET A 406 16.76 0.63 0.09
CA MET A 406 17.04 -0.72 0.62
C MET A 406 15.83 -1.67 0.50
N GLN A 407 14.63 -1.21 0.85
CA GLN A 407 13.42 -2.05 0.78
C GLN A 407 13.06 -2.40 -0.67
N PHE A 408 13.18 -1.43 -1.58
CA PHE A 408 12.96 -1.64 -3.00
C PHE A 408 13.89 -2.72 -3.56
N ALA A 409 15.20 -2.57 -3.32
CA ALA A 409 16.22 -3.49 -3.83
C ALA A 409 16.04 -4.92 -3.31
N LEU A 410 15.77 -5.07 -2.01
CA LEU A 410 15.62 -6.40 -1.43
C LEU A 410 14.27 -7.04 -1.78
N HIS A 411 13.19 -6.26 -1.94
CA HIS A 411 11.89 -6.80 -2.41
C HIS A 411 11.99 -7.29 -3.86
N GLU A 412 12.57 -6.48 -4.74
CA GLU A 412 12.86 -6.87 -6.13
C GLU A 412 13.72 -8.14 -6.16
N ALA A 413 14.83 -8.18 -5.42
CA ALA A 413 15.72 -9.33 -5.41
C ALA A 413 15.03 -10.60 -4.89
N THR A 414 14.20 -10.51 -3.85
CA THR A 414 13.43 -11.65 -3.33
C THR A 414 12.42 -12.15 -4.37
N LEU A 415 11.66 -11.26 -5.01
CA LEU A 415 10.70 -11.61 -6.06
C LEU A 415 11.39 -12.34 -7.22
N VAL A 416 12.46 -11.74 -7.75
CA VAL A 416 13.16 -12.23 -8.94
C VAL A 416 13.84 -13.57 -8.66
N LEU A 417 14.59 -13.68 -7.56
CA LEU A 417 15.25 -14.94 -7.21
C LEU A 417 14.22 -16.04 -6.94
N GLY A 418 13.11 -15.72 -6.27
CA GLY A 418 11.98 -16.63 -6.08
C GLY A 418 11.41 -17.14 -7.40
N MET A 419 11.13 -16.25 -8.35
CA MET A 419 10.62 -16.63 -9.67
C MET A 419 11.63 -17.44 -10.47
N ILE A 420 12.92 -17.08 -10.48
CA ILE A 420 13.96 -17.87 -11.15
C ILE A 420 13.96 -19.31 -10.62
N LEU A 421 13.92 -19.49 -9.30
CA LEU A 421 13.91 -20.81 -8.68
C LEU A 421 12.58 -21.57 -8.89
N GLN A 422 11.46 -20.86 -8.97
CA GLN A 422 10.16 -21.46 -9.28
C GLN A 422 10.14 -22.09 -10.69
N TYR A 423 10.78 -21.44 -11.66
CA TYR A 423 10.68 -21.81 -13.08
C TYR A 423 11.86 -22.62 -13.62
N PHE A 424 13.06 -22.52 -13.01
CA PHE A 424 14.28 -23.06 -13.61
C PHE A 424 15.14 -23.89 -12.64
N ASP A 425 15.59 -25.04 -13.13
CA ASP A 425 16.73 -25.77 -12.57
C ASP A 425 18.00 -25.09 -13.09
N LEU A 426 18.83 -24.61 -12.18
CA LEU A 426 20.06 -23.87 -12.51
C LEU A 426 21.24 -24.84 -12.66
N GLU A 427 22.03 -24.66 -13.71
CA GLU A 427 23.19 -25.50 -14.03
C GLU A 427 24.46 -24.66 -14.23
N ASP A 428 25.48 -24.91 -13.39
CA ASP A 428 26.83 -24.40 -13.59
C ASP A 428 27.59 -25.27 -14.62
N HIS A 429 27.23 -25.08 -15.89
CA HIS A 429 27.78 -25.85 -17.01
C HIS A 429 29.30 -25.66 -17.21
N ALA A 430 29.87 -24.58 -16.68
CA ALA A 430 31.28 -24.21 -16.85
C ALA A 430 32.15 -24.51 -15.62
N ASN A 431 31.56 -25.03 -14.53
CA ASN A 431 32.19 -25.11 -13.21
C ASN A 431 32.89 -23.79 -12.83
N TYR A 432 32.18 -22.68 -13.02
CA TYR A 432 32.72 -21.33 -12.96
C TYR A 432 33.39 -21.05 -11.61
N GLN A 433 34.54 -20.38 -11.64
CA GLN A 433 35.26 -19.94 -10.45
C GLN A 433 35.12 -18.42 -10.33
N LEU A 434 34.73 -17.94 -9.15
CA LEU A 434 34.41 -16.53 -8.95
C LEU A 434 35.57 -15.63 -9.34
N LYS A 435 35.35 -14.81 -10.36
CA LYS A 435 36.19 -13.67 -10.71
C LYS A 435 35.38 -12.41 -10.47
N ILE A 436 35.96 -11.47 -9.75
CA ILE A 436 35.25 -10.24 -9.37
C ILE A 436 35.69 -9.12 -10.31
N LYS A 437 34.72 -8.54 -11.00
CA LYS A 437 34.86 -7.29 -11.72
C LYS A 437 34.60 -6.14 -10.76
N GLU A 438 35.50 -5.16 -10.74
CA GLU A 438 35.43 -4.00 -9.85
C GLU A 438 35.30 -2.72 -10.69
N SER A 439 34.22 -1.97 -10.44
CA SER A 439 33.99 -0.62 -10.94
C SER A 439 33.85 0.34 -9.74
N LEU A 440 32.76 1.11 -9.66
CA LEU A 440 32.28 1.65 -8.40
C LEU A 440 31.70 0.54 -7.50
N THR A 441 31.22 -0.55 -8.12
CA THR A 441 30.59 -1.69 -7.45
C THR A 441 31.30 -3.00 -7.78
N LEU A 442 30.92 -4.08 -7.09
CA LEU A 442 31.42 -5.45 -7.31
C LEU A 442 30.38 -6.32 -8.01
N LYS A 443 30.80 -7.11 -8.98
CA LYS A 443 29.97 -8.18 -9.56
C LYS A 443 30.80 -9.36 -10.08
N PRO A 444 30.22 -10.55 -10.27
CA PRO A 444 30.87 -11.64 -10.99
C PRO A 444 31.25 -11.23 -12.43
N ASP A 445 32.41 -11.67 -12.89
CA ASP A 445 32.94 -11.39 -14.23
C ASP A 445 32.81 -12.61 -15.14
N GLY A 446 32.07 -12.47 -16.24
CA GLY A 446 31.86 -13.56 -17.21
C GLY A 446 31.18 -14.80 -16.61
N PHE A 447 30.27 -14.59 -15.65
CA PHE A 447 29.55 -15.68 -15.00
C PHE A 447 28.35 -16.10 -15.85
N THR A 448 28.45 -17.30 -16.42
CA THR A 448 27.42 -17.87 -17.29
C THR A 448 26.85 -19.16 -16.74
N ILE A 449 25.55 -19.38 -16.93
CA ILE A 449 24.83 -20.58 -16.50
C ILE A 449 24.00 -21.15 -17.64
N ARG A 450 23.54 -22.40 -17.47
CA ARG A 450 22.44 -22.96 -18.24
C ARG A 450 21.24 -23.14 -17.34
N VAL A 451 20.05 -23.17 -17.92
CA VAL A 451 18.81 -23.39 -17.18
C VAL A 451 17.96 -24.45 -17.85
N ARG A 452 17.23 -25.22 -17.05
CA ARG A 452 16.23 -26.19 -17.55
C ARG A 452 14.86 -25.83 -16.97
N PRO A 453 13.79 -25.73 -17.78
CA PRO A 453 12.46 -25.46 -17.25
C PRO A 453 11.99 -26.56 -16.28
N ARG A 454 11.51 -26.16 -15.09
CA ARG A 454 10.96 -27.06 -14.06
C ARG A 454 9.50 -27.43 -14.29
N LYS A 455 8.71 -26.53 -14.91
CA LYS A 455 7.27 -26.70 -15.19
C LYS A 455 7.00 -26.60 -16.70
N LYS A 456 6.55 -27.69 -17.34
CA LYS A 456 6.35 -27.78 -18.81
C LYS A 456 5.11 -27.06 -19.36
N GLU A 457 4.12 -26.73 -18.53
CA GLU A 457 2.76 -26.38 -18.99
C GLU A 457 2.38 -24.89 -18.84
N ALA A 458 3.13 -24.09 -18.06
CA ALA A 458 2.76 -22.69 -17.76
C ALA A 458 3.33 -21.64 -18.75
N MET A 459 4.14 -22.06 -19.73
CA MET A 459 5.01 -21.15 -20.50
C MET A 459 4.30 -20.34 -21.60
N THR A 460 3.09 -20.72 -22.02
CA THR A 460 2.40 -20.13 -23.19
C THR A 460 1.31 -19.12 -22.86
N ALA A 461 0.96 -18.91 -21.59
CA ALA A 461 -0.14 -18.04 -21.18
C ALA A 461 0.21 -17.25 -19.91
N MET A 462 1.09 -16.25 -20.03
CA MET A 462 1.18 -15.19 -19.01
C MET A 462 0.49 -13.94 -19.56
N PRO A 463 -0.75 -13.63 -19.14
CA PRO A 463 -1.36 -12.33 -19.41
C PRO A 463 -0.53 -11.26 -18.70
N GLY A 464 -0.20 -10.16 -19.39
CA GLY A 464 0.46 -9.01 -18.79
C GLY A 464 -0.33 -8.50 -17.58
N ALA A 465 0.38 -8.21 -16.49
CA ALA A 465 -0.19 -7.73 -15.24
C ALA A 465 -1.07 -6.48 -15.49
N GLN A 466 -2.36 -6.56 -15.17
CA GLN A 466 -3.23 -5.38 -15.11
C GLN A 466 -3.00 -4.67 -13.77
N PRO A 467 -2.90 -3.33 -13.73
CA PRO A 467 -2.75 -2.59 -12.48
C PRO A 467 -4.04 -2.63 -11.65
N GLU A 468 -3.95 -2.98 -10.37
CA GLU A 468 -5.02 -2.76 -9.39
C GLU A 468 -4.93 -1.34 -8.81
N GLU A 469 -6.07 -0.64 -8.75
CA GLU A 469 -6.20 0.73 -8.24
C GLU A 469 -6.06 0.79 -6.70
N ASN A 470 -5.15 1.65 -6.23
CA ASN A 470 -4.93 1.94 -4.80
C ASN A 470 -6.08 2.79 -4.22
N GLY A 471 -6.85 2.21 -3.29
CA GLY A 471 -7.88 2.90 -2.52
C GLY A 471 -7.30 3.94 -1.55
N ARG A 472 -7.84 5.17 -1.60
CA ARG A 472 -7.57 6.28 -0.67
C ARG A 472 -8.39 6.10 0.63
N GLN A 473 -7.73 6.23 1.78
CA GLN A 473 -8.36 6.36 3.10
C GLN A 473 -8.77 7.82 3.32
N GLU A 474 -10.01 8.04 3.76
CA GLU A 474 -10.49 9.34 4.25
C GLU A 474 -10.93 9.22 5.71
N GLU A 475 -10.55 10.23 6.49
CA GLU A 475 -10.83 10.42 7.91
C GLU A 475 -12.31 10.72 8.18
N ARG A 476 -12.79 10.34 9.38
CA ARG A 476 -14.15 10.62 9.87
C ARG A 476 -14.12 11.36 11.21
N PRO A 477 -15.11 12.21 11.51
CA PRO A 477 -15.17 13.00 12.73
C PRO A 477 -15.73 12.22 13.92
N SER A 478 -15.27 12.58 15.12
CA SER A 478 -15.72 12.06 16.41
C SER A 478 -17.12 12.56 16.79
N ALA A 479 -17.97 11.65 17.31
CA ALA A 479 -19.32 11.94 17.83
C ALA A 479 -19.63 11.00 19.02
N PRO A 480 -20.61 11.31 19.89
CA PRO A 480 -20.39 11.39 21.34
C PRO A 480 -20.75 10.12 22.14
N ALA A 481 -20.22 10.07 23.36
CA ALA A 481 -20.31 8.97 24.33
C ALA A 481 -21.64 8.87 25.09
N ALA A 482 -22.03 7.62 25.41
CA ALA A 482 -22.61 7.09 26.68
C ALA A 482 -23.43 5.82 26.38
N GLU A 483 -23.49 4.77 27.20
CA GLU A 483 -24.16 4.78 28.51
C GLU A 483 -23.72 3.68 29.51
N ASN A 484 -22.66 2.91 29.24
CA ASN A 484 -22.03 2.06 30.27
C ASN A 484 -20.50 2.16 30.19
N THR A 485 -20.00 3.39 30.19
CA THR A 485 -18.57 3.66 30.27
C THR A 485 -18.18 3.71 31.74
N HIS A 486 -17.18 2.91 32.15
CA HIS A 486 -16.51 3.16 33.43
C HIS A 486 -15.76 4.51 33.40
N GLY A 487 -15.62 5.13 32.22
CA GLY A 487 -15.24 6.54 32.07
C GLY A 487 -13.77 6.80 32.34
N THR A 488 -12.98 5.76 32.54
CA THR A 488 -11.54 5.87 32.76
C THR A 488 -10.90 6.50 31.51
N PRO A 489 -10.15 7.60 31.66
CA PRO A 489 -9.47 8.24 30.53
C PRO A 489 -8.46 7.29 29.87
N LEU A 490 -8.37 7.32 28.54
CA LEU A 490 -7.32 6.60 27.81
C LEU A 490 -6.78 7.47 26.67
N LEU A 491 -5.51 7.82 26.73
CA LEU A 491 -4.84 8.63 25.72
C LEU A 491 -4.00 7.73 24.82
N VAL A 492 -4.22 7.75 23.51
CA VAL A 492 -3.35 7.07 22.54
C VAL A 492 -2.47 8.10 21.83
N LEU A 493 -1.19 8.11 22.16
CA LEU A 493 -0.20 8.98 21.53
C LEU A 493 0.44 8.28 20.33
N TYR A 494 0.71 9.01 19.26
CA TYR A 494 1.44 8.47 18.13
C TYR A 494 2.65 9.30 17.68
N GLY A 495 3.65 8.59 17.15
CA GLY A 495 4.77 9.18 16.42
C GLY A 495 4.89 8.53 15.05
N SER A 496 4.61 9.28 13.98
CA SER A 496 4.52 8.74 12.62
C SER A 496 4.93 9.76 11.56
N ASN A 497 5.88 9.41 10.68
CA ASN A 497 6.17 10.19 9.46
C ASN A 497 5.42 9.65 8.23
N LEU A 498 5.10 8.35 8.22
CA LEU A 498 4.56 7.62 7.07
C LEU A 498 3.14 7.08 7.31
N GLY A 499 2.45 7.53 8.36
CA GLY A 499 1.04 7.19 8.65
C GLY A 499 0.79 5.87 9.41
N THR A 500 1.65 4.86 9.33
CA THR A 500 1.37 3.53 9.94
C THR A 500 1.08 3.56 11.44
N ALA A 501 1.90 4.26 12.23
CA ALA A 501 1.71 4.33 13.68
C ALA A 501 0.47 5.17 14.07
N GLU A 502 0.11 6.13 13.23
CA GLU A 502 -1.08 6.96 13.41
C GLU A 502 -2.37 6.17 13.16
N GLU A 503 -2.40 5.37 12.08
CA GLU A 503 -3.55 4.48 11.78
C GLU A 503 -3.80 3.49 12.92
N ILE A 504 -2.75 2.84 13.42
CA ILE A 504 -2.82 1.93 14.57
C ILE A 504 -3.30 2.65 15.84
N ALA A 505 -2.83 3.87 16.07
CA ALA A 505 -3.28 4.66 17.23
C ALA A 505 -4.77 5.01 17.14
N LYS A 506 -5.26 5.36 15.94
CA LYS A 506 -6.68 5.58 15.68
C LYS A 506 -7.49 4.31 15.95
N GLU A 507 -7.03 3.16 15.44
CA GLU A 507 -7.66 1.86 15.68
C GLU A 507 -7.76 1.52 17.19
N LEU A 508 -6.65 1.62 17.93
CA LEU A 508 -6.64 1.35 19.38
C LEU A 508 -7.53 2.32 20.17
N ALA A 509 -7.64 3.58 19.74
CA ALA A 509 -8.52 4.53 20.39
C ALA A 509 -10.00 4.17 20.16
N GLU A 510 -10.38 3.74 18.95
CA GLU A 510 -11.74 3.25 18.69
C GLU A 510 -12.05 2.02 19.55
N GLU A 511 -11.16 1.02 19.58
CA GLU A 511 -11.35 -0.19 20.40
C GLU A 511 -11.41 0.12 21.91
N ALA A 512 -10.60 1.05 22.41
CA ALA A 512 -10.67 1.49 23.81
C ALA A 512 -12.04 2.09 24.15
N ARG A 513 -12.63 2.84 23.21
CA ARG A 513 -13.98 3.40 23.33
C ARG A 513 -15.03 2.30 23.41
N GLU A 514 -14.88 1.21 22.64
CA GLU A 514 -15.73 0.03 22.71
C GLU A 514 -15.62 -0.73 24.04
N GLN A 515 -14.42 -0.74 24.67
CA GLN A 515 -14.20 -1.34 25.99
C GLN A 515 -14.70 -0.47 27.17
N GLY A 516 -15.21 0.74 26.91
CA GLY A 516 -15.80 1.62 27.93
C GLY A 516 -14.88 2.72 28.47
N PHE A 517 -13.68 2.89 27.90
CA PHE A 517 -12.76 3.99 28.20
C PHE A 517 -13.19 5.29 27.50
N HIS A 518 -12.84 6.44 28.10
CA HIS A 518 -12.94 7.73 27.43
C HIS A 518 -11.65 8.00 26.64
N SER A 519 -11.60 7.57 25.38
CA SER A 519 -10.38 7.58 24.58
C SER A 519 -10.21 8.78 23.63
N ARG A 520 -8.96 9.21 23.41
CA ARG A 520 -8.59 10.21 22.38
C ARG A 520 -7.20 9.93 21.80
N THR A 521 -6.94 10.43 20.60
CA THR A 521 -5.63 10.33 19.91
C THR A 521 -4.92 11.67 19.84
N ALA A 522 -3.58 11.68 19.92
CA ALA A 522 -2.78 12.87 19.66
C ALA A 522 -1.33 12.52 19.23
N GLU A 523 -0.62 13.49 18.66
CA GLU A 523 0.81 13.36 18.39
C GLU A 523 1.62 13.39 19.70
N LEU A 524 2.78 12.73 19.71
CA LEU A 524 3.66 12.66 20.88
C LEU A 524 4.13 14.03 21.37
N ASP A 525 4.56 14.92 20.45
CA ASP A 525 5.11 16.23 20.81
C ASP A 525 4.11 17.13 21.55
N GLN A 526 2.81 16.97 21.30
CA GLN A 526 1.75 17.72 22.00
C GLN A 526 1.68 17.41 23.50
N TYR A 527 2.31 16.32 23.95
CA TYR A 527 2.32 15.86 25.35
C TYR A 527 3.72 15.80 25.97
N ALA A 528 4.71 16.48 25.37
CA ALA A 528 6.02 16.66 25.99
C ALA A 528 5.87 17.44 27.31
N GLY A 529 6.23 16.84 28.45
CA GLY A 529 6.06 17.45 29.77
C GLY A 529 4.64 17.42 30.33
N ALA A 530 3.68 16.82 29.62
CA ALA A 530 2.26 16.91 29.96
C ALA A 530 1.52 15.56 29.91
N ILE A 531 2.23 14.44 30.09
CA ILE A 531 1.60 13.11 30.12
C ILE A 531 0.62 13.02 31.31
N PRO A 532 -0.64 12.62 31.10
CA PRO A 532 -1.60 12.51 32.18
C PRO A 532 -1.28 11.33 33.11
N ALA A 533 -1.40 11.56 34.42
CA ALA A 533 -1.33 10.52 35.44
C ALA A 533 -2.69 9.82 35.66
N GLU A 534 -3.79 10.43 35.20
CA GLU A 534 -5.13 9.85 35.30
C GLU A 534 -5.40 8.96 34.08
N GLY A 535 -5.84 7.72 34.34
CA GLY A 535 -6.17 6.76 33.29
C GLY A 535 -4.95 6.07 32.68
N ALA A 536 -5.08 5.60 31.43
CA ALA A 536 -4.02 4.88 30.71
C ALA A 536 -3.47 5.69 29.53
N VAL A 537 -2.18 5.54 29.25
CA VAL A 537 -1.52 6.12 28.07
C VAL A 537 -0.96 5.01 27.19
N ILE A 538 -1.48 4.86 25.98
CA ILE A 538 -0.91 3.95 24.98
C ILE A 538 -0.07 4.78 24.01
N ILE A 539 1.14 4.34 23.71
CA ILE A 539 2.05 5.03 22.79
C ILE A 539 2.32 4.12 21.60
N VAL A 540 2.01 4.58 20.39
CA VAL A 540 2.31 3.89 19.14
C VAL A 540 3.31 4.70 18.35
N THR A 541 4.54 4.25 18.19
CA THR A 541 5.57 5.10 17.56
C THR A 541 6.51 4.31 16.69
N ALA A 542 6.96 4.93 15.60
CA ALA A 542 7.93 4.35 14.69
C ALA A 542 9.38 4.71 15.08
N SER A 543 10.36 4.03 14.49
CA SER A 543 11.77 4.45 14.52
C SER A 543 12.27 4.69 13.09
N TYR A 544 12.78 5.89 12.80
CA TYR A 544 13.34 6.22 11.50
C TYR A 544 14.86 6.34 11.60
N ASN A 545 15.59 5.31 11.15
CA ASN A 545 17.04 5.20 11.32
C ASN A 545 17.49 5.38 12.79
N GLY A 546 16.63 4.96 13.73
CA GLY A 546 16.88 5.11 15.17
C GLY A 546 16.59 6.49 15.74
N ASN A 547 16.13 7.44 14.94
CA ASN A 547 15.65 8.74 15.40
C ASN A 547 14.13 8.74 15.54
N PRO A 548 13.57 9.61 16.40
CA PRO A 548 12.13 9.73 16.54
C PRO A 548 11.50 10.26 15.25
N PRO A 549 10.23 9.89 15.00
CA PRO A 549 9.36 10.60 14.06
C PRO A 549 9.37 12.12 14.33
N ASP A 550 9.07 12.92 13.32
CA ASP A 550 9.13 14.38 13.41
C ASP A 550 8.18 14.92 14.48
N CYS A 551 6.97 14.35 14.58
CA CYS A 551 5.96 14.65 15.62
C CYS A 551 6.22 13.98 16.98
N ALA A 552 7.43 13.47 17.21
CA ALA A 552 7.89 12.88 18.47
C ALA A 552 9.28 13.37 18.91
N LYS A 553 9.87 14.35 18.22
CA LYS A 553 11.22 14.85 18.50
C LYS A 553 11.27 15.61 19.84
N GLU A 554 10.31 16.49 20.07
CA GLU A 554 10.24 17.28 21.30
C GLU A 554 9.95 16.39 22.50
N PHE A 555 9.05 15.41 22.35
CA PHE A 555 8.73 14.44 23.38
C PHE A 555 9.93 13.58 23.78
N VAL A 556 10.69 13.08 22.81
CA VAL A 556 11.90 12.29 23.09
C VAL A 556 12.99 13.17 23.72
N ASN A 557 13.21 14.38 23.21
CA ASN A 557 14.19 15.31 23.79
C ASN A 557 13.86 15.62 25.26
N TRP A 558 12.59 15.87 25.56
CA TRP A 558 12.09 16.07 26.92
C TRP A 558 12.38 14.86 27.83
N LEU A 559 12.04 13.64 27.37
CA LEU A 559 12.31 12.43 28.14
C LEU A 559 13.81 12.22 28.43
N GLU A 560 14.68 12.54 27.49
CA GLU A 560 16.13 12.33 27.63
C GLU A 560 16.83 13.39 28.50
N HIS A 561 16.39 14.66 28.46
CA HIS A 561 17.15 15.78 29.03
C HIS A 561 16.55 16.38 30.30
N ASP A 562 15.24 16.28 30.50
CA ASP A 562 14.64 16.80 31.73
C ASP A 562 14.82 15.78 32.86
N GLN A 563 15.52 16.14 33.93
CA GLN A 563 15.71 15.24 35.10
C GLN A 563 14.72 15.54 36.23
N THR A 564 13.88 16.55 36.08
CA THR A 564 13.02 17.06 37.17
C THR A 564 11.63 16.46 37.19
N ASP A 565 11.20 15.85 36.07
CA ASP A 565 9.88 15.24 35.97
C ASP A 565 9.82 13.84 36.58
N ASP A 566 9.04 13.76 37.65
CA ASP A 566 8.63 12.55 38.34
C ASP A 566 7.28 12.09 37.80
N LEU A 567 7.28 10.98 37.06
CA LEU A 567 6.10 10.44 36.37
C LEU A 567 5.37 9.39 37.22
N ARG A 568 5.56 9.40 38.54
CA ARG A 568 4.82 8.56 39.48
C ARG A 568 3.31 8.76 39.29
N GLY A 569 2.62 7.66 38.99
CA GLY A 569 1.18 7.63 38.76
C GLY A 569 0.78 7.51 37.29
N VAL A 570 1.68 7.82 36.34
CA VAL A 570 1.45 7.56 34.91
C VAL A 570 1.46 6.04 34.66
N LYS A 571 0.44 5.55 33.97
CA LYS A 571 0.29 4.14 33.59
C LYS A 571 0.31 4.02 32.07
N TYR A 572 1.26 3.27 31.50
CA TYR A 572 1.47 3.29 30.05
C TYR A 572 1.73 1.92 29.41
N ALA A 573 1.49 1.83 28.09
CA ALA A 573 1.90 0.71 27.23
C ALA A 573 2.45 1.24 25.91
N VAL A 574 3.41 0.53 25.30
CA VAL A 574 4.05 0.98 24.04
C VAL A 574 3.96 -0.11 22.98
N PHE A 575 3.59 0.28 21.75
CA PHE A 575 3.72 -0.53 20.55
C PHE A 575 4.64 0.16 19.54
N GLY A 576 5.69 -0.55 19.12
CA GLY A 576 6.70 -0.05 18.22
C GLY A 576 6.48 -0.47 16.77
N CYS A 577 6.49 0.49 15.85
CA CYS A 577 6.46 0.25 14.40
C CYS A 577 7.90 0.26 13.86
N GLY A 578 8.51 -0.91 13.68
CA GLY A 578 9.90 -1.07 13.29
C GLY A 578 10.08 -1.91 12.03
N ASN A 579 11.33 -2.07 11.60
CA ASN A 579 11.70 -3.01 10.55
C ASN A 579 13.11 -3.54 10.82
N ARG A 580 13.27 -4.87 10.90
CA ARG A 580 14.55 -5.53 11.23
C ARG A 580 15.65 -5.33 10.19
N SER A 581 15.31 -4.83 9.01
CA SER A 581 16.29 -4.38 8.02
C SER A 581 17.22 -3.28 8.58
N TRP A 582 16.79 -2.56 9.63
CA TRP A 582 17.62 -1.63 10.41
C TRP A 582 18.01 -2.20 11.78
N ALA A 583 18.58 -3.40 11.81
CA ALA A 583 18.89 -4.15 13.04
C ALA A 583 19.55 -3.33 14.16
N SER A 584 20.51 -2.44 13.84
CA SER A 584 21.21 -1.60 14.84
C SER A 584 20.32 -0.58 15.55
N THR A 585 19.19 -0.22 14.94
CA THR A 585 18.25 0.79 15.43
C THR A 585 16.82 0.26 15.49
N TYR A 586 16.65 -1.07 15.39
CA TYR A 586 15.34 -1.70 15.40
C TYR A 586 14.63 -1.38 16.71
N GLN A 587 13.45 -0.77 16.59
CA GLN A 587 12.62 -0.34 17.71
C GLN A 587 13.32 0.61 18.70
N ARG A 588 14.40 1.33 18.30
CA ARG A 588 15.18 2.17 19.22
C ARG A 588 14.30 3.18 19.97
N ILE A 589 13.41 3.88 19.28
CA ILE A 589 12.58 4.94 19.86
C ILE A 589 11.45 4.39 20.73
N PRO A 590 10.67 3.38 20.30
CA PRO A 590 9.72 2.68 21.17
C PRO A 590 10.38 2.13 22.44
N ARG A 591 11.56 1.48 22.31
CA ARG A 591 12.33 0.97 23.46
C ARG A 591 12.85 2.09 24.36
N LEU A 592 13.31 3.20 23.79
CA LEU A 592 13.75 4.37 24.53
C LEU A 592 12.61 4.93 25.37
N ILE A 593 11.48 5.24 24.74
CA ILE A 593 10.28 5.78 25.40
C ILE A 593 9.83 4.84 26.52
N ASP A 594 9.67 3.55 26.23
CA ASP A 594 9.29 2.54 27.22
C ASP A 594 10.27 2.50 28.41
N SER A 595 11.57 2.38 28.15
CA SER A 595 12.56 2.28 29.22
C SER A 595 12.74 3.56 30.05
N VAL A 596 12.62 4.74 29.44
CA VAL A 596 12.81 6.03 30.12
C VAL A 596 11.59 6.40 30.95
N LEU A 597 10.37 6.13 30.47
CA LEU A 597 9.15 6.32 31.24
C LEU A 597 9.18 5.49 32.54
N GLU A 598 9.58 4.21 32.45
CA GLU A 598 9.74 3.36 33.63
C GLU A 598 10.79 3.90 34.61
N LYS A 599 11.96 4.34 34.12
CA LYS A 599 13.01 4.94 34.97
C LYS A 599 12.57 6.21 35.69
N LYS A 600 11.64 6.96 35.09
CA LYS A 600 11.06 8.19 35.66
C LYS A 600 9.87 7.92 36.60
N GLY A 601 9.55 6.66 36.88
CA GLY A 601 8.54 6.27 37.86
C GLY A 601 7.15 5.96 37.29
N ALA A 602 6.97 5.99 35.96
CA ALA A 602 5.74 5.55 35.33
C ALA A 602 5.62 4.01 35.37
N GLN A 603 4.40 3.50 35.52
CA GLN A 603 4.09 2.08 35.59
C GLN A 603 3.82 1.51 34.20
N ARG A 604 4.62 0.52 33.77
CA ARG A 604 4.38 -0.23 32.53
C ARG A 604 3.21 -1.21 32.73
N LEU A 605 2.20 -1.13 31.85
CA LEU A 605 1.00 -1.97 31.87
C LEU A 605 1.13 -3.24 31.04
N HIS A 606 1.77 -3.13 29.88
CA HIS A 606 2.05 -4.25 28.98
C HIS A 606 3.51 -4.21 28.57
N LYS A 607 4.14 -5.38 28.42
CA LYS A 607 5.42 -5.50 27.70
C LYS A 607 5.36 -4.76 26.35
N LEU A 608 6.43 -4.04 26.01
CA LEU A 608 6.62 -3.42 24.71
C LEU A 608 6.28 -4.38 23.56
N GLY A 609 5.37 -3.98 22.68
CA GLY A 609 5.07 -4.66 21.42
C GLY A 609 6.01 -4.18 20.31
N GLU A 610 6.42 -5.09 19.44
CA GLU A 610 7.40 -4.79 18.39
C GLU A 610 6.94 -5.35 17.04
N GLY A 611 6.27 -4.52 16.24
CA GLY A 611 5.89 -4.85 14.87
C GLY A 611 7.06 -4.68 13.89
N ASP A 612 7.28 -5.66 13.01
CA ASP A 612 8.31 -5.71 11.99
C ASP A 612 7.70 -5.63 10.58
N ALA A 613 7.82 -4.47 9.93
CA ALA A 613 7.28 -4.24 8.59
C ALA A 613 7.91 -5.15 7.50
N GLY A 614 9.02 -5.82 7.82
CA GLY A 614 9.65 -6.84 6.98
C GLY A 614 9.12 -8.27 7.15
N ASP A 615 8.23 -8.51 8.12
CA ASP A 615 7.61 -9.81 8.41
C ASP A 615 6.06 -9.66 8.55
N ASP A 616 5.40 -10.52 9.32
CA ASP A 616 3.97 -10.44 9.65
C ASP A 616 3.65 -9.34 10.68
N PHE A 617 3.87 -8.09 10.28
CA PHE A 617 3.59 -6.90 11.10
C PHE A 617 2.15 -6.92 11.66
N GLU A 618 1.18 -7.26 10.81
CA GLU A 618 -0.24 -7.31 11.18
C GLU A 618 -0.49 -8.35 12.29
N GLY A 619 0.01 -9.58 12.10
CA GLY A 619 -0.13 -10.63 13.11
C GLY A 619 0.55 -10.29 14.44
N GLN A 620 1.69 -9.60 14.39
CA GLN A 620 2.41 -9.14 15.59
C GLN A 620 1.63 -8.06 16.36
N PHE A 621 1.04 -7.12 15.63
CA PHE A 621 0.18 -6.09 16.21
C PHE A 621 -1.07 -6.71 16.84
N GLU A 622 -1.78 -7.58 16.11
CA GLU A 622 -2.97 -8.28 16.61
C GLU A 622 -2.68 -9.10 17.86
N SER A 623 -1.54 -9.81 17.91
CA SER A 623 -1.13 -10.57 19.08
C SER A 623 -0.89 -9.68 20.30
N TRP A 624 -0.24 -8.53 20.13
CA TRP A 624 0.02 -7.60 21.23
C TRP A 624 -1.27 -6.92 21.72
N LYS A 625 -2.13 -6.52 20.77
CA LYS A 625 -3.43 -5.91 21.05
C LYS A 625 -4.35 -6.85 21.83
N TYR A 626 -4.33 -8.15 21.51
CA TYR A 626 -5.12 -9.16 22.21
C TYR A 626 -4.81 -9.23 23.72
N ASP A 627 -3.53 -9.11 24.10
CA ASP A 627 -3.05 -9.19 25.47
C ASP A 627 -3.23 -7.87 26.27
N LEU A 628 -3.35 -6.73 25.57
CA LEU A 628 -3.50 -5.39 26.16
C LEU A 628 -4.79 -5.19 26.96
N TRP A 629 -5.93 -5.56 26.38
CA TRP A 629 -7.23 -5.26 26.98
C TRP A 629 -7.45 -5.95 28.34
N PRO A 630 -7.11 -7.24 28.54
CA PRO A 630 -7.13 -7.87 29.85
C PRO A 630 -6.30 -7.13 30.92
N LEU A 631 -5.08 -6.71 30.57
CA LEU A 631 -4.17 -6.03 31.51
C LEU A 631 -4.74 -4.69 31.99
N LEU A 632 -5.31 -3.90 31.08
CA LEU A 632 -5.97 -2.64 31.42
C LEU A 632 -7.15 -2.85 32.37
N ARG A 633 -7.94 -3.92 32.18
CA ARG A 633 -9.07 -4.21 33.08
C ARG A 633 -8.63 -4.52 34.51
N THR A 634 -7.64 -5.40 34.65
CA THR A 634 -7.09 -5.75 35.98
C THR A 634 -6.54 -4.51 36.67
N GLU A 635 -5.78 -3.68 35.96
CA GLU A 635 -5.12 -2.51 36.54
C GLU A 635 -6.11 -1.46 37.06
N PHE A 636 -7.17 -1.18 36.31
CA PHE A 636 -8.18 -0.19 36.69
C PHE A 636 -9.30 -0.78 37.54
N SER A 637 -9.14 -2.02 38.05
CA SER A 637 -10.14 -2.73 38.86
C SER A 637 -11.52 -2.73 38.19
N LEU A 638 -11.51 -2.81 36.87
CA LEU A 638 -12.72 -2.89 36.06
C LEU A 638 -13.24 -4.32 36.19
N ALA A 639 -14.55 -4.46 36.39
CA ALA A 639 -15.17 -5.76 36.59
C ALA A 639 -14.74 -6.72 35.46
N GLU A 640 -14.25 -7.90 35.84
CA GLU A 640 -14.11 -9.00 34.90
C GLU A 640 -15.49 -9.28 34.28
N PRO A 641 -15.58 -9.53 32.96
CA PRO A 641 -16.77 -10.18 32.43
C PRO A 641 -16.92 -11.53 33.16
N GLU A 642 -18.03 -11.74 33.87
CA GLU A 642 -18.31 -12.95 34.67
C GLU A 642 -17.93 -14.26 33.93
N PRO A 643 -17.20 -15.20 34.57
CA PRO A 643 -16.72 -16.43 33.95
C PRO A 643 -17.72 -17.59 34.10
N ASN A 644 -18.04 -18.31 33.02
CA ASN A 644 -18.60 -19.66 33.09
C ASN A 644 -17.69 -20.69 32.38
N GLN A 645 -17.63 -21.89 32.95
CA GLN A 645 -16.62 -22.93 32.76
C GLN A 645 -16.81 -23.73 31.45
N THR A 646 -15.85 -23.67 30.53
CA THR A 646 -15.05 -24.81 30.01
C THR A 646 -14.11 -24.34 28.89
N GLU A 647 -12.80 -24.50 29.12
CA GLU A 647 -11.70 -24.06 28.24
C GLU A 647 -11.54 -24.88 26.95
N THR A 648 -12.37 -25.90 26.73
CA THR A 648 -12.44 -26.65 25.47
C THR A 648 -13.53 -26.12 24.52
N ASP A 649 -14.38 -25.20 25.00
CA ASP A 649 -15.44 -24.53 24.23
C ASP A 649 -15.04 -23.10 23.80
N ARG A 650 -13.84 -22.62 24.17
CA ARG A 650 -13.44 -21.20 24.04
C ARG A 650 -13.06 -20.72 22.63
N GLN A 651 -13.29 -21.54 21.59
CA GLN A 651 -13.34 -21.11 20.19
C GLN A 651 -14.70 -21.34 19.53
N ALA A 652 -15.71 -21.77 20.31
CA ALA A 652 -17.06 -22.02 19.84
C ALA A 652 -18.01 -20.97 20.43
N LEU A 653 -18.82 -20.36 19.57
CA LEU A 653 -20.04 -19.68 20.00
C LEU A 653 -20.92 -20.70 20.73
N SER A 654 -21.27 -20.46 21.99
CA SER A 654 -22.31 -21.26 22.66
C SER A 654 -23.68 -20.67 22.33
N VAL A 655 -24.64 -21.54 22.01
CA VAL A 655 -26.00 -21.20 21.62
C VAL A 655 -26.95 -21.89 22.60
N GLU A 656 -27.61 -21.12 23.47
CA GLU A 656 -28.54 -21.65 24.47
C GLU A 656 -29.98 -21.16 24.20
N PHE A 657 -30.98 -22.05 24.25
CA PHE A 657 -32.35 -21.68 23.90
C PHE A 657 -33.13 -21.06 25.08
N VAL A 658 -33.71 -19.86 24.92
CA VAL A 658 -34.36 -19.10 26.02
C VAL A 658 -35.65 -18.35 25.59
N ASN A 659 -36.36 -17.68 26.52
CA ASN A 659 -37.63 -16.95 26.27
C ASN A 659 -37.63 -15.52 26.91
N ALA A 660 -37.32 -14.47 26.14
CA ALA A 660 -37.51 -13.02 26.41
C ALA A 660 -37.25 -12.16 25.13
N PRO A 661 -37.88 -10.98 24.92
CA PRO A 661 -37.74 -10.19 23.68
C PRO A 661 -36.52 -9.24 23.68
N ALA A 662 -35.86 -9.05 22.51
CA ALA A 662 -34.64 -8.21 22.37
C ALA A 662 -34.57 -7.36 21.09
N ALA A 663 -33.72 -6.32 21.13
CA ALA A 663 -33.45 -5.33 20.06
C ALA A 663 -32.03 -5.46 19.46
N SER A 664 -31.86 -5.06 18.19
CA SER A 664 -30.67 -5.31 17.34
C SER A 664 -29.44 -4.43 17.66
N PRO A 665 -28.22 -5.01 17.84
CA PRO A 665 -26.96 -4.28 18.03
C PRO A 665 -26.49 -3.46 16.83
N LEU A 666 -26.71 -3.92 15.59
CA LEU A 666 -26.33 -3.22 14.36
C LEU A 666 -27.00 -1.84 14.23
N ALA A 667 -28.20 -1.69 14.80
CA ALA A 667 -28.90 -0.41 14.84
C ALA A 667 -28.18 0.62 15.73
N LYS A 668 -27.45 0.19 16.78
CA LYS A 668 -26.70 1.11 17.65
C LYS A 668 -25.41 1.61 17.00
N ALA A 669 -24.67 0.75 16.29
CA ALA A 669 -23.38 1.10 15.67
C ALA A 669 -23.49 2.20 14.60
N TYR A 670 -24.59 2.23 13.84
CA TYR A 670 -24.80 3.23 12.78
C TYR A 670 -25.69 4.41 13.21
N GLN A 671 -25.95 4.60 14.51
CA GLN A 671 -26.89 5.61 15.04
C GLN A 671 -28.23 5.59 14.30
N VAL A 672 -28.77 4.38 14.12
CA VAL A 672 -29.92 4.13 13.26
C VAL A 672 -31.18 4.62 13.94
N PHE A 673 -31.97 5.38 13.19
CA PHE A 673 -33.32 5.72 13.59
C PHE A 673 -34.34 4.87 12.83
N THR A 674 -35.49 4.68 13.45
CA THR A 674 -36.63 4.04 12.80
C THR A 674 -37.44 5.09 12.07
N ALA A 675 -37.62 4.90 10.76
CA ALA A 675 -38.44 5.75 9.91
C ALA A 675 -39.62 4.95 9.35
N LYS A 676 -40.65 5.64 8.86
CA LYS A 676 -41.82 4.99 8.24
C LYS A 676 -41.86 5.25 6.75
N ILE A 677 -42.18 4.23 5.97
CA ILE A 677 -42.49 4.40 4.54
C ILE A 677 -43.80 5.18 4.43
N SER A 678 -43.79 6.30 3.72
CA SER A 678 -45.00 7.07 3.41
C SER A 678 -45.54 6.75 2.02
N ALA A 679 -44.66 6.41 1.07
CA ALA A 679 -45.05 5.97 -0.27
C ALA A 679 -44.01 5.02 -0.85
N ASN A 680 -44.46 4.06 -1.65
CA ASN A 680 -43.61 3.18 -2.45
C ASN A 680 -44.28 2.97 -3.81
N ARG A 681 -43.75 3.56 -4.88
CA ARG A 681 -44.34 3.49 -6.23
C ARG A 681 -43.32 3.00 -7.25
N GLU A 682 -43.82 2.25 -8.22
CA GLU A 682 -43.03 1.86 -9.40
C GLU A 682 -42.84 3.06 -10.33
N LEU A 683 -41.61 3.24 -10.83
CA LEU A 683 -41.26 4.29 -11.79
C LEU A 683 -41.16 3.79 -13.23
N GLN A 684 -41.10 2.47 -13.44
CA GLN A 684 -41.05 1.87 -14.77
C GLN A 684 -42.39 1.27 -15.17
N CYS A 685 -42.64 1.15 -16.48
CA CYS A 685 -43.80 0.38 -16.93
C CYS A 685 -43.54 -1.14 -16.82
N GLU A 686 -44.60 -1.93 -16.75
CA GLU A 686 -44.50 -3.40 -16.69
C GLU A 686 -43.71 -4.02 -17.85
N LYS A 687 -43.76 -3.40 -19.04
CA LYS A 687 -43.08 -3.88 -20.26
C LYS A 687 -41.55 -3.73 -20.21
N SER A 688 -41.02 -2.95 -19.28
CA SER A 688 -39.56 -2.72 -19.13
C SER A 688 -38.79 -3.99 -18.76
N GLY A 689 -39.48 -4.99 -18.17
CA GLY A 689 -38.87 -6.22 -17.63
C GLY A 689 -37.94 -5.97 -16.44
N ARG A 690 -38.03 -4.78 -15.82
CA ARG A 690 -37.24 -4.33 -14.67
C ARG A 690 -38.15 -3.57 -13.71
N SER A 691 -37.61 -3.22 -12.54
CA SER A 691 -38.33 -2.42 -11.54
C SER A 691 -37.39 -1.37 -10.97
N THR A 692 -37.90 -0.16 -10.79
CA THR A 692 -37.24 0.91 -10.04
C THR A 692 -38.28 1.60 -9.18
N ARG A 693 -38.04 1.60 -7.88
CA ARG A 693 -38.97 2.14 -6.89
C ARG A 693 -38.60 3.57 -6.52
N HIS A 694 -39.59 4.43 -6.46
CA HIS A 694 -39.55 5.66 -5.70
C HIS A 694 -40.12 5.38 -4.32
N ILE A 695 -39.34 5.65 -3.29
CA ILE A 695 -39.73 5.38 -1.91
C ILE A 695 -39.61 6.67 -1.13
N GLU A 696 -40.71 7.09 -0.50
CA GLU A 696 -40.77 8.23 0.41
C GLU A 696 -40.79 7.74 1.85
N ILE A 697 -40.04 8.44 2.70
CA ILE A 697 -39.71 8.01 4.05
C ILE A 697 -39.92 9.20 4.98
N SER A 698 -40.77 9.02 5.98
CA SER A 698 -41.03 10.01 7.04
C SER A 698 -39.91 9.94 8.09
N LEU A 699 -39.16 11.03 8.22
CA LEU A 699 -38.05 11.16 9.15
C LEU A 699 -38.54 11.46 10.57
N PRO A 700 -37.91 10.87 11.60
CA PRO A 700 -38.20 11.21 12.99
C PRO A 700 -37.68 12.60 13.37
N GLU A 701 -38.16 13.13 14.49
CA GLU A 701 -37.71 14.41 15.02
C GLU A 701 -36.21 14.36 15.36
N GLY A 702 -35.44 15.33 14.85
CA GLY A 702 -33.98 15.39 15.00
C GLY A 702 -33.17 14.82 13.82
N ALA A 703 -33.80 14.09 12.89
CA ALA A 703 -33.12 13.63 11.66
C ALA A 703 -33.19 14.73 10.58
N ALA A 704 -32.05 15.37 10.32
CA ALA A 704 -31.89 16.36 9.25
C ALA A 704 -31.03 15.79 8.11
N TYR A 705 -31.26 16.28 6.90
CA TYR A 705 -30.47 15.97 5.72
C TYR A 705 -30.41 17.20 4.81
N GLN A 706 -29.49 17.17 3.86
CA GLN A 706 -29.29 18.17 2.81
C GLN A 706 -29.32 17.51 1.42
N GLU A 707 -29.57 18.31 0.38
CA GLU A 707 -29.54 17.81 -0.99
C GLU A 707 -28.18 17.17 -1.32
N GLY A 708 -28.22 15.97 -1.92
CA GLY A 708 -27.03 15.20 -2.25
C GLY A 708 -26.53 14.27 -1.14
N ASP A 709 -27.13 14.29 0.06
CA ASP A 709 -26.87 13.27 1.08
C ASP A 709 -27.30 11.87 0.64
N HIS A 710 -26.78 10.86 1.34
CA HIS A 710 -27.16 9.46 1.19
C HIS A 710 -28.01 8.99 2.37
N LEU A 711 -29.01 8.16 2.08
CA LEU A 711 -29.72 7.37 3.08
C LEU A 711 -29.09 5.98 3.16
N GLY A 712 -28.48 5.65 4.31
CA GLY A 712 -28.05 4.30 4.64
C GLY A 712 -29.21 3.49 5.19
N VAL A 713 -29.59 2.41 4.53
CA VAL A 713 -30.66 1.49 4.96
C VAL A 713 -30.03 0.20 5.48
N LEU A 714 -30.40 -0.24 6.68
CA LEU A 714 -30.13 -1.59 7.16
C LEU A 714 -31.18 -2.54 6.56
N PRO A 715 -30.80 -3.44 5.62
CA PRO A 715 -31.75 -4.29 4.96
C PRO A 715 -32.09 -5.52 5.81
N GLN A 716 -33.02 -6.33 5.31
CA GLN A 716 -33.39 -7.61 5.91
C GLN A 716 -33.23 -8.75 4.91
N ASN A 717 -32.70 -9.89 5.35
CA ASN A 717 -32.72 -11.11 4.54
C ASN A 717 -34.16 -11.60 4.32
N SER A 718 -34.45 -12.12 3.12
CA SER A 718 -35.79 -12.63 2.81
C SER A 718 -36.12 -13.91 3.58
N GLU A 719 -37.38 -14.11 3.92
CA GLU A 719 -37.85 -15.33 4.61
C GLU A 719 -37.50 -16.62 3.86
N VAL A 720 -37.50 -16.59 2.52
CA VAL A 720 -37.10 -17.73 1.68
C VAL A 720 -35.64 -18.14 1.93
N LEU A 721 -34.74 -17.16 2.05
CA LEU A 721 -33.32 -17.40 2.29
C LEU A 721 -33.06 -17.90 3.72
N ILE A 722 -33.78 -17.34 4.69
CA ILE A 722 -33.69 -17.78 6.09
C ILE A 722 -34.24 -19.21 6.22
N GLY A 723 -35.35 -19.52 5.52
CA GLY A 723 -35.95 -20.86 5.52
C GLY A 723 -34.99 -21.96 5.04
N ARG A 724 -34.08 -21.64 4.10
CA ARG A 724 -33.01 -22.56 3.67
C ARG A 724 -32.05 -22.91 4.81
N VAL A 725 -31.68 -21.92 5.63
CA VAL A 725 -30.85 -22.15 6.83
C VAL A 725 -31.60 -23.02 7.83
N PHE A 726 -32.87 -22.71 8.08
CA PHE A 726 -33.70 -23.49 9.02
C PHE A 726 -33.83 -24.94 8.59
N GLN A 727 -34.04 -25.19 7.30
CA GLN A 727 -34.08 -26.52 6.74
C GLN A 727 -32.74 -27.25 6.89
N ARG A 728 -31.61 -26.56 6.66
CA ARG A 728 -30.28 -27.18 6.73
C ARG A 728 -29.88 -27.63 8.13
N PHE A 729 -30.23 -26.83 9.14
CA PHE A 729 -29.83 -27.05 10.54
C PHE A 729 -30.97 -27.59 11.43
N GLY A 730 -32.17 -27.79 10.87
CA GLY A 730 -33.34 -28.27 11.62
C GLY A 730 -33.84 -27.28 12.67
N LEU A 731 -33.71 -25.98 12.42
CA LEU A 731 -34.03 -24.92 13.37
C LEU A 731 -35.50 -24.48 13.25
N ASN A 732 -36.10 -24.07 14.37
CA ASN A 732 -37.38 -23.38 14.35
C ASN A 732 -37.17 -21.88 14.56
N GLY A 733 -37.61 -21.06 13.59
CA GLY A 733 -37.38 -19.60 13.64
C GLY A 733 -37.97 -18.88 14.85
N ASN A 734 -38.96 -19.48 15.53
CA ASN A 734 -39.56 -18.93 16.75
C ASN A 734 -38.76 -19.24 18.00
N GLU A 735 -37.83 -20.20 17.95
CA GLU A 735 -36.89 -20.45 19.03
C GLU A 735 -36.03 -19.21 19.24
N GLN A 736 -35.68 -18.92 20.48
CA GLN A 736 -34.67 -17.90 20.76
C GLN A 736 -33.39 -18.57 21.16
N ILE A 737 -32.29 -17.91 20.83
CA ILE A 737 -30.95 -18.33 21.17
C ILE A 737 -30.23 -17.20 21.87
N LEU A 738 -29.51 -17.55 22.93
CA LEU A 738 -28.52 -16.73 23.57
C LEU A 738 -27.18 -17.08 22.95
N ILE A 739 -26.49 -16.08 22.44
CA ILE A 739 -25.20 -16.22 21.78
C ILE A 739 -24.14 -15.67 22.72
N SER A 740 -23.18 -16.48 23.15
CA SER A 740 -22.07 -16.01 24.00
C SER A 740 -20.73 -16.18 23.29
N GLY A 741 -19.83 -15.19 23.39
CA GLY A 741 -18.52 -15.20 22.71
C GLY A 741 -17.73 -13.88 22.83
N ARG A 742 -16.41 -13.91 22.58
CA ARG A 742 -15.51 -12.72 22.61
C ARG A 742 -15.05 -12.30 21.19
N ASN A 743 -15.05 -10.99 20.93
CA ASN A 743 -14.43 -10.18 19.85
C ASN A 743 -14.49 -10.60 18.35
N GLN A 744 -14.79 -11.84 17.94
CA GLN A 744 -14.81 -12.21 16.51
C GLN A 744 -16.19 -12.11 15.84
N ALA A 745 -17.26 -11.86 16.61
CA ALA A 745 -18.63 -11.82 16.12
C ALA A 745 -19.45 -10.66 16.73
N SER A 746 -18.84 -9.47 16.88
CA SER A 746 -19.45 -8.28 17.49
C SER A 746 -20.75 -7.80 16.81
N HIS A 747 -21.00 -8.23 15.58
CA HIS A 747 -22.23 -7.96 14.84
C HIS A 747 -23.41 -8.85 15.25
N LEU A 748 -23.15 -9.93 16.00
CA LEU A 748 -24.18 -10.79 16.57
C LEU A 748 -24.69 -10.19 17.89
N PRO A 749 -25.96 -10.46 18.27
CA PRO A 749 -26.51 -10.05 19.56
C PRO A 749 -25.95 -10.92 20.69
N LEU A 750 -24.69 -10.66 21.05
CA LEU A 750 -24.00 -11.34 22.13
C LEU A 750 -24.66 -11.07 23.49
N GLU A 751 -24.68 -12.09 24.34
CA GLU A 751 -25.22 -12.09 25.70
C GLU A 751 -26.69 -11.61 25.80
N ARG A 752 -27.45 -11.73 24.71
CA ARG A 752 -28.89 -11.41 24.66
C ARG A 752 -29.67 -12.50 23.93
N PRO A 753 -30.81 -12.97 24.46
CA PRO A 753 -31.71 -13.84 23.71
C PRO A 753 -32.20 -13.14 22.45
N VAL A 754 -32.06 -13.78 21.31
CA VAL A 754 -32.60 -13.30 20.03
C VAL A 754 -33.40 -14.42 19.38
N HIS A 755 -34.52 -14.12 18.74
CA HIS A 755 -35.17 -15.14 17.91
C HIS A 755 -34.22 -15.56 16.78
N VAL A 756 -34.17 -16.86 16.51
CA VAL A 756 -33.34 -17.42 15.43
C VAL A 756 -33.70 -16.75 14.09
N LYS A 757 -34.98 -16.44 13.87
CA LYS A 757 -35.42 -15.64 12.72
C LYS A 757 -34.79 -14.24 12.70
N ASP A 758 -34.88 -13.49 13.80
CA ASP A 758 -34.39 -12.12 13.86
C ASP A 758 -32.87 -12.03 13.64
N LEU A 759 -32.12 -13.01 14.16
CA LEU A 759 -30.68 -13.15 13.94
C LEU A 759 -30.34 -13.23 12.44
N PHE A 760 -30.93 -14.19 11.73
CA PHE A 760 -30.66 -14.38 10.30
C PHE A 760 -31.28 -13.30 9.44
N GLN A 761 -32.34 -12.64 9.90
CA GLN A 761 -32.98 -11.56 9.18
C GLN A 761 -32.15 -10.27 9.23
N HIS A 762 -31.51 -9.96 10.35
CA HIS A 762 -30.93 -8.63 10.58
C HIS A 762 -29.41 -8.59 10.79
N CYS A 763 -28.76 -9.70 11.17
CA CYS A 763 -27.37 -9.64 11.67
C CYS A 763 -26.32 -10.14 10.68
N VAL A 764 -26.64 -11.15 9.86
CA VAL A 764 -25.66 -11.87 9.04
C VAL A 764 -25.95 -11.78 7.54
N GLU A 765 -24.91 -11.81 6.73
CA GLU A 765 -25.01 -11.82 5.26
C GLU A 765 -24.88 -13.25 4.73
N LEU A 766 -25.87 -13.67 3.94
CA LEU A 766 -26.05 -15.05 3.48
C LEU A 766 -25.77 -15.22 1.98
N GLN A 767 -25.63 -14.13 1.22
CA GLN A 767 -25.54 -14.16 -0.25
C GLN A 767 -24.17 -13.78 -0.83
N GLU A 768 -23.13 -13.65 0.01
CA GLU A 768 -21.77 -13.45 -0.48
C GLU A 768 -21.12 -14.77 -0.93
N PRO A 769 -20.26 -14.74 -1.97
CA PRO A 769 -19.52 -15.92 -2.41
C PRO A 769 -18.69 -16.51 -1.25
N ALA A 770 -18.66 -17.83 -1.16
CA ALA A 770 -17.96 -18.54 -0.11
C ALA A 770 -16.46 -18.23 -0.16
N THR A 771 -15.88 -17.88 0.99
CA THR A 771 -14.44 -17.64 1.10
C THR A 771 -13.68 -18.96 1.14
N ARG A 772 -12.39 -18.95 0.77
CA ARG A 772 -11.52 -20.14 0.93
C ARG A 772 -11.44 -20.63 2.37
N ALA A 773 -11.52 -19.73 3.35
CA ALA A 773 -11.56 -20.11 4.77
C ALA A 773 -12.84 -20.90 5.09
N GLN A 774 -14.01 -20.42 4.64
CA GLN A 774 -15.27 -21.12 4.79
C GLN A 774 -15.26 -22.49 4.09
N ILE A 775 -14.74 -22.58 2.86
CA ILE A 775 -14.67 -23.86 2.12
C ILE A 775 -13.76 -24.87 2.83
N ARG A 776 -12.63 -24.44 3.42
CA ARG A 776 -11.78 -25.32 4.24
C ARG A 776 -12.50 -25.85 5.47
N GLU A 777 -13.27 -25.01 6.14
CA GLU A 777 -14.10 -25.42 7.29
C GLU A 777 -15.16 -26.44 6.87
N LEU A 778 -15.81 -26.24 5.72
CA LEU A 778 -16.76 -27.21 5.16
C LEU A 778 -16.09 -28.55 4.85
N ALA A 779 -14.92 -28.53 4.21
CA ALA A 779 -14.16 -29.74 3.91
C ALA A 779 -13.78 -30.50 5.18
N ALA A 780 -13.27 -29.80 6.20
CA ALA A 780 -12.86 -30.38 7.48
C ALA A 780 -14.02 -31.05 8.24
N HIS A 781 -15.25 -30.56 8.07
CA HIS A 781 -16.45 -31.13 8.69
C HIS A 781 -17.22 -32.06 7.76
N THR A 782 -16.67 -32.44 6.60
CA THR A 782 -17.34 -33.36 5.67
C THR A 782 -16.89 -34.80 5.89
N VAL A 783 -17.83 -35.65 6.34
CA VAL A 783 -17.53 -37.05 6.69
C VAL A 783 -17.38 -37.96 5.46
N CYS A 784 -17.95 -37.56 4.32
CA CYS A 784 -17.90 -38.32 3.06
C CYS A 784 -16.61 -38.00 2.29
N PRO A 785 -15.66 -38.93 2.13
CA PRO A 785 -14.36 -38.62 1.51
C PRO A 785 -14.44 -38.10 0.07
N PRO A 786 -15.33 -38.61 -0.81
CA PRO A 786 -15.56 -38.01 -2.13
C PRO A 786 -16.00 -36.55 -2.08
N HIS A 787 -16.97 -36.21 -1.23
CA HIS A 787 -17.47 -34.82 -1.10
C HIS A 787 -16.43 -33.90 -0.46
N GLN A 788 -15.65 -34.40 0.50
CA GLN A 788 -14.52 -33.67 1.06
C GLN A 788 -13.51 -33.31 -0.03
N ARG A 789 -13.15 -34.27 -0.90
CA ARG A 789 -12.25 -34.02 -2.04
C ARG A 789 -12.83 -33.02 -3.03
N GLU A 790 -14.12 -33.09 -3.33
CA GLU A 790 -14.77 -32.11 -4.20
C GLU A 790 -14.74 -30.69 -3.59
N LEU A 791 -14.94 -30.55 -2.28
CA LEU A 791 -14.78 -29.28 -1.57
C LEU A 791 -13.32 -28.79 -1.55
N GLU A 792 -12.35 -29.69 -1.36
CA GLU A 792 -10.92 -29.37 -1.44
C GLU A 792 -10.51 -28.95 -2.86
N ASP A 793 -11.11 -29.56 -3.89
CA ASP A 793 -10.88 -29.21 -5.29
C ASP A 793 -11.37 -27.80 -5.62
N LEU A 794 -12.44 -27.33 -4.96
CA LEU A 794 -12.91 -25.94 -5.08
C LEU A 794 -11.92 -24.90 -4.54
N LEU A 795 -10.90 -25.30 -3.76
CA LEU A 795 -9.87 -24.40 -3.24
C LEU A 795 -8.77 -24.09 -4.26
N LYS A 796 -8.65 -24.87 -5.34
CA LYS A 796 -7.66 -24.65 -6.41
C LYS A 796 -7.93 -23.34 -7.13
N ASP A 797 -6.91 -22.53 -7.43
CA ASP A 797 -7.09 -21.12 -7.82
C ASP A 797 -8.06 -20.90 -9.00
N ASP A 798 -7.86 -21.62 -10.12
CA ASP A 798 -8.74 -21.50 -11.29
C ASP A 798 -10.16 -22.00 -11.02
N VAL A 799 -10.29 -23.09 -10.26
CA VAL A 799 -11.58 -23.68 -9.90
C VAL A 799 -12.34 -22.76 -8.95
N TYR A 800 -11.66 -22.18 -7.96
CA TYR A 800 -12.24 -21.21 -7.04
C TYR A 800 -12.74 -19.98 -7.79
N LYS A 801 -11.92 -19.43 -8.70
CA LYS A 801 -12.32 -18.26 -9.49
C LYS A 801 -13.54 -18.54 -10.35
N ASP A 802 -13.55 -19.66 -11.08
CA ASP A 802 -14.62 -19.99 -12.01
C ASP A 802 -15.88 -20.52 -11.30
N GLN A 803 -15.73 -21.49 -10.42
CA GLN A 803 -16.85 -22.22 -9.82
C GLN A 803 -17.41 -21.53 -8.56
N VAL A 804 -16.63 -20.70 -7.88
CA VAL A 804 -17.07 -19.99 -6.65
C VAL A 804 -17.29 -18.51 -6.91
N LEU A 805 -16.27 -17.77 -7.36
CA LEU A 805 -16.37 -16.31 -7.52
C LEU A 805 -17.28 -15.90 -8.68
N ASN A 806 -17.04 -16.41 -9.90
CA ASN A 806 -17.82 -16.05 -11.09
C ASN A 806 -19.28 -16.51 -10.97
N LYS A 807 -19.49 -17.70 -10.42
CA LYS A 807 -20.83 -18.26 -10.15
C LYS A 807 -21.47 -17.73 -8.86
N ARG A 808 -20.74 -16.94 -8.07
CA ARG A 808 -21.17 -16.42 -6.75
C ARG A 808 -21.75 -17.50 -5.83
N LEU A 809 -21.09 -18.66 -5.78
CA LEU A 809 -21.54 -19.79 -4.98
C LEU A 809 -21.35 -19.48 -3.49
N THR A 810 -22.42 -19.51 -2.70
CA THR A 810 -22.40 -19.12 -1.28
C THR A 810 -22.03 -20.30 -0.36
N MET A 811 -21.66 -20.02 0.88
CA MET A 811 -21.43 -21.07 1.89
C MET A 811 -22.70 -21.93 2.11
N LEU A 812 -23.89 -21.30 2.08
CA LEU A 812 -25.16 -22.00 2.20
C LEU A 812 -25.44 -22.91 0.99
N ASP A 813 -25.14 -22.47 -0.24
CA ASP A 813 -25.28 -23.29 -1.44
C ASP A 813 -24.38 -24.54 -1.38
N LEU A 814 -23.17 -24.40 -0.84
CA LEU A 814 -22.24 -25.52 -0.64
C LEU A 814 -22.74 -26.48 0.44
N LEU A 815 -23.25 -25.98 1.57
CA LEU A 815 -23.82 -26.81 2.62
C LEU A 815 -25.02 -27.63 2.16
N GLU A 816 -25.85 -27.07 1.27
CA GLU A 816 -26.97 -27.79 0.65
C GLU A 816 -26.50 -28.79 -0.41
N GLN A 817 -25.45 -28.46 -1.16
CA GLN A 817 -24.86 -29.37 -2.15
C GLN A 817 -24.22 -30.60 -1.52
N TYR A 818 -23.61 -30.43 -0.35
CA TYR A 818 -22.87 -31.48 0.35
C TYR A 818 -23.55 -31.80 1.70
N PRO A 819 -24.65 -32.59 1.72
CA PRO A 819 -25.34 -32.95 2.95
C PRO A 819 -24.47 -33.67 3.98
N ALA A 820 -23.41 -34.36 3.52
CA ALA A 820 -22.43 -35.04 4.37
C ALA A 820 -21.48 -34.08 5.12
N CYS A 821 -21.55 -32.77 4.88
CA CYS A 821 -20.89 -31.78 5.72
C CYS A 821 -21.68 -31.60 7.02
N GLU A 822 -21.11 -32.01 8.14
CA GLU A 822 -21.70 -31.94 9.48
C GLU A 822 -21.16 -30.70 10.23
N LEU A 823 -21.10 -29.55 9.55
CA LEU A 823 -20.65 -28.29 10.15
C LEU A 823 -21.57 -27.92 11.33
N PRO A 824 -21.04 -27.70 12.55
CA PRO A 824 -21.88 -27.29 13.67
C PRO A 824 -22.55 -25.94 13.45
N PHE A 825 -23.81 -25.78 13.91
CA PHE A 825 -24.57 -24.54 13.76
C PHE A 825 -23.83 -23.31 14.29
N ALA A 826 -23.23 -23.43 15.47
CA ALA A 826 -22.41 -22.37 16.07
C ALA A 826 -21.24 -21.95 15.17
N ARG A 827 -20.57 -22.92 14.54
CA ARG A 827 -19.44 -22.65 13.63
C ARG A 827 -19.91 -22.01 12.33
N PHE A 828 -21.03 -22.47 11.79
CA PHE A 828 -21.67 -21.82 10.63
C PHE A 828 -21.95 -20.34 10.92
N LEU A 829 -22.57 -20.04 12.07
CA LEU A 829 -22.90 -18.68 12.46
C LEU A 829 -21.64 -17.81 12.65
N ALA A 830 -20.58 -18.36 13.25
CA ALA A 830 -19.28 -17.68 13.44
C ALA A 830 -18.62 -17.25 12.13
N LEU A 831 -18.82 -18.03 11.07
CA LEU A 831 -18.18 -17.84 9.78
C LEU A 831 -18.95 -16.87 8.87
N LEU A 832 -20.17 -16.48 9.24
CA LEU A 832 -20.96 -15.56 8.43
C LEU A 832 -20.50 -14.10 8.64
N PRO A 833 -20.32 -13.33 7.56
CA PRO A 833 -20.03 -11.91 7.68
C PRO A 833 -21.26 -11.11 8.16
N PRO A 834 -21.07 -9.91 8.72
CA PRO A 834 -22.17 -9.03 9.10
C PRO A 834 -23.00 -8.58 7.90
N LEU A 835 -24.31 -8.40 8.13
CA LEU A 835 -25.20 -7.78 7.15
C LEU A 835 -24.89 -6.28 7.03
N LYS A 836 -24.47 -5.84 5.84
CA LYS A 836 -24.02 -4.45 5.60
C LYS A 836 -25.20 -3.52 5.25
N PRO A 837 -25.17 -2.24 5.70
CA PRO A 837 -26.10 -1.23 5.18
C PRO A 837 -25.90 -0.99 3.68
N ARG A 838 -26.96 -0.58 2.98
CA ARG A 838 -26.92 -0.16 1.58
C ARG A 838 -27.27 1.33 1.49
N TYR A 839 -26.45 2.06 0.74
CA TYR A 839 -26.57 3.51 0.58
C TYR A 839 -27.37 3.84 -0.68
N TYR A 840 -28.22 4.84 -0.59
CA TYR A 840 -29.03 5.36 -1.69
C TYR A 840 -28.94 6.88 -1.71
N SER A 841 -28.63 7.47 -2.86
CA SER A 841 -28.67 8.92 -3.01
C SER A 841 -30.09 9.44 -2.78
N ILE A 842 -30.21 10.43 -1.90
CA ILE A 842 -31.49 11.03 -1.56
C ILE A 842 -32.02 11.81 -2.76
N SER A 843 -33.25 11.52 -3.15
CA SER A 843 -33.93 12.07 -4.33
C SER A 843 -34.97 13.14 -4.04
N SER A 844 -34.88 13.79 -2.88
CA SER A 844 -35.73 14.92 -2.48
C SER A 844 -34.91 16.07 -1.91
N SER A 845 -35.52 17.25 -1.86
CA SER A 845 -34.99 18.41 -1.15
C SER A 845 -35.65 18.56 0.22
N PRO A 846 -34.88 18.78 1.30
CA PRO A 846 -35.43 19.12 2.62
C PRO A 846 -36.12 20.49 2.61
N GLN A 847 -35.86 21.36 1.63
CA GLN A 847 -36.55 22.66 1.50
C GLN A 847 -38.02 22.47 1.14
N LEU A 848 -38.36 21.37 0.45
CA LEU A 848 -39.75 21.03 0.13
C LEU A 848 -40.47 20.47 1.36
N ASN A 849 -39.85 19.50 2.02
CA ASN A 849 -40.35 18.93 3.26
C ASN A 849 -39.18 18.40 4.12
N PRO A 850 -38.80 19.09 5.22
CA PRO A 850 -37.64 18.69 6.01
C PRO A 850 -37.89 17.42 6.83
N ARG A 851 -39.16 17.00 7.01
CA ARG A 851 -39.53 15.77 7.73
C ARG A 851 -39.73 14.58 6.82
N GLN A 852 -39.44 14.71 5.52
CA GLN A 852 -39.62 13.64 4.55
C GLN A 852 -38.41 13.59 3.62
N THR A 853 -37.91 12.38 3.41
CA THR A 853 -36.88 12.10 2.42
C THR A 853 -37.39 11.10 1.39
N SER A 854 -36.73 10.99 0.24
CA SER A 854 -37.04 9.98 -0.76
C SER A 854 -35.77 9.37 -1.34
N ILE A 855 -35.87 8.14 -1.82
CA ILE A 855 -34.79 7.43 -2.51
C ILE A 855 -35.30 6.80 -3.80
N THR A 856 -34.39 6.58 -4.76
CA THR A 856 -34.69 5.92 -6.05
C THR A 856 -33.92 4.60 -6.14
N VAL A 857 -34.63 3.48 -6.11
CA VAL A 857 -34.04 2.14 -5.92
C VAL A 857 -34.26 1.25 -7.14
N SER A 858 -33.21 0.93 -7.87
CA SER A 858 -33.28 -0.13 -8.91
C SER A 858 -33.32 -1.51 -8.25
N VAL A 859 -34.35 -2.31 -8.56
CA VAL A 859 -34.53 -3.64 -7.96
C VAL A 859 -33.64 -4.67 -8.64
N VAL A 860 -32.73 -5.29 -7.88
CA VAL A 860 -31.81 -6.32 -8.37
C VAL A 860 -32.46 -7.68 -8.22
N SER A 861 -32.90 -8.25 -9.34
CA SER A 861 -33.58 -9.56 -9.39
C SER A 861 -33.26 -10.25 -10.72
N GLY A 862 -33.03 -11.57 -10.68
CA GLY A 862 -32.76 -12.38 -11.87
C GLY A 862 -32.34 -13.81 -11.54
N PRO A 863 -32.12 -14.67 -12.55
CA PRO A 863 -31.55 -16.01 -12.34
C PRO A 863 -30.24 -15.96 -11.56
N ALA A 864 -30.05 -16.88 -10.61
CA ALA A 864 -28.80 -16.95 -9.86
C ALA A 864 -27.63 -17.42 -10.74
N LEU A 865 -26.47 -16.77 -10.63
CA LEU A 865 -25.27 -17.13 -11.39
C LEU A 865 -24.72 -18.52 -11.00
N SER A 866 -25.08 -19.02 -9.82
CA SER A 866 -24.78 -20.38 -9.38
C SER A 866 -25.51 -21.45 -10.19
N GLY A 867 -26.47 -21.04 -11.03
CA GLY A 867 -27.41 -21.93 -11.70
C GLY A 867 -28.52 -22.45 -10.78
N ARG A 868 -28.56 -22.00 -9.52
CA ARG A 868 -29.49 -22.50 -8.50
C ARG A 868 -30.52 -21.44 -8.09
N GLY A 869 -31.72 -21.58 -8.62
CA GLY A 869 -32.85 -20.74 -8.25
C GLY A 869 -32.73 -19.31 -8.76
N HIS A 870 -33.31 -18.38 -8.01
CA HIS A 870 -33.48 -16.99 -8.40
C HIS A 870 -32.79 -16.08 -7.39
N TYR A 871 -31.89 -15.22 -7.87
CA TYR A 871 -31.18 -14.26 -7.04
C TYR A 871 -32.00 -12.99 -6.83
N LYS A 872 -32.10 -12.56 -5.56
CA LYS A 872 -32.73 -11.31 -5.15
C LYS A 872 -31.75 -10.52 -4.30
N GLY A 873 -31.32 -9.36 -4.78
CA GLY A 873 -30.45 -8.47 -4.00
C GLY A 873 -31.16 -8.02 -2.72
N VAL A 874 -30.53 -8.22 -1.57
CA VAL A 874 -31.13 -8.12 -0.22
C VAL A 874 -31.87 -6.79 -0.03
N ALA A 875 -31.15 -5.66 -0.07
CA ALA A 875 -31.73 -4.35 0.23
C ALA A 875 -32.79 -3.92 -0.79
N SER A 876 -32.52 -4.10 -2.09
CA SER A 876 -33.42 -3.62 -3.13
C SER A 876 -34.76 -4.37 -3.17
N ASN A 877 -34.77 -5.67 -2.87
CA ASN A 877 -36.01 -6.44 -2.81
C ASN A 877 -36.73 -6.27 -1.46
N TYR A 878 -35.98 -6.10 -0.37
CA TYR A 878 -36.54 -5.68 0.92
C TYR A 878 -37.33 -4.39 0.75
N LEU A 879 -36.69 -3.33 0.25
CA LEU A 879 -37.31 -2.03 0.02
C LEU A 879 -38.45 -2.07 -0.99
N ALA A 880 -38.35 -2.87 -2.04
CA ALA A 880 -39.43 -3.00 -3.04
C ALA A 880 -40.67 -3.73 -2.53
N GLY A 881 -40.55 -4.47 -1.42
CA GLY A 881 -41.64 -5.20 -0.79
C GLY A 881 -42.37 -4.44 0.32
N LEU A 882 -41.88 -3.25 0.70
CA LEU A 882 -42.48 -2.46 1.78
C LEU A 882 -43.71 -1.68 1.33
N GLU A 883 -44.70 -1.59 2.20
CA GLU A 883 -45.93 -0.83 2.02
C GLU A 883 -45.94 0.46 2.86
N PRO A 884 -46.75 1.47 2.50
CA PRO A 884 -46.95 2.65 3.34
C PRO A 884 -47.38 2.28 4.77
N GLY A 885 -46.66 2.82 5.75
CA GLY A 885 -46.83 2.50 7.17
C GLY A 885 -45.75 1.58 7.75
N ASP A 886 -45.06 0.81 6.90
CA ASP A 886 -43.98 -0.07 7.33
C ASP A 886 -42.80 0.71 7.89
N ALA A 887 -42.14 0.11 8.89
CA ALA A 887 -40.98 0.69 9.54
C ALA A 887 -39.69 0.20 8.88
N ILE A 888 -38.73 1.12 8.70
CA ILE A 888 -37.38 0.81 8.27
C ILE A 888 -36.35 1.35 9.24
N SER A 889 -35.21 0.68 9.29
CA SER A 889 -34.04 1.11 10.05
C SER A 889 -33.05 1.80 9.09
N CYS A 890 -32.85 3.11 9.26
CA CYS A 890 -31.98 3.90 8.39
C CYS A 890 -31.23 5.03 9.12
N PHE A 891 -30.24 5.61 8.45
CA PHE A 891 -29.45 6.76 8.90
C PHE A 891 -29.06 7.65 7.72
N ILE A 892 -28.72 8.91 7.99
CA ILE A 892 -28.25 9.88 6.98
C ILE A 892 -26.72 9.91 6.99
N ARG A 893 -26.11 9.97 5.81
CA ARG A 893 -24.66 10.10 5.63
C ARG A 893 -24.33 11.12 4.55
N GLU A 894 -23.40 12.00 4.86
CA GLU A 894 -22.85 12.94 3.89
C GLU A 894 -21.81 12.26 2.99
N PRO A 895 -21.87 12.43 1.66
CA PRO A 895 -20.85 11.92 0.74
C PRO A 895 -19.56 12.73 0.87
N GLN A 896 -18.43 12.03 0.79
CA GLN A 896 -17.08 12.59 0.87
C GLN A 896 -16.72 13.53 -0.30
N SER A 897 -17.42 13.41 -1.43
CA SER A 897 -17.17 14.19 -2.65
C SER A 897 -17.73 15.62 -2.63
N GLY A 898 -18.32 16.07 -1.52
CA GLY A 898 -18.92 17.40 -1.44
C GLY A 898 -20.07 17.59 -2.44
N PHE A 899 -20.86 16.54 -2.70
CA PHE A 899 -21.92 16.51 -3.72
C PHE A 899 -23.12 17.39 -3.34
N ARG A 900 -22.93 18.72 -3.34
CA ARG A 900 -23.90 19.75 -2.94
C ARG A 900 -24.12 20.73 -4.07
N LEU A 901 -25.30 21.35 -4.11
CA LEU A 901 -25.51 22.53 -4.95
C LEU A 901 -24.51 23.65 -4.60
N PRO A 902 -24.16 24.54 -5.56
CA PRO A 902 -23.37 25.73 -5.25
C PRO A 902 -24.06 26.61 -4.20
N GLU A 903 -23.26 27.25 -3.34
CA GLU A 903 -23.78 28.22 -2.36
C GLU A 903 -24.42 29.44 -3.05
N ASP A 904 -23.83 29.89 -4.17
CA ASP A 904 -24.38 30.93 -5.03
C ASP A 904 -25.37 30.32 -6.05
N PRO A 905 -26.68 30.61 -5.94
CA PRO A 905 -27.71 30.09 -6.84
C PRO A 905 -27.54 30.54 -8.30
N GLU A 906 -26.78 31.61 -8.56
CA GLU A 906 -26.47 32.10 -9.92
C GLU A 906 -25.35 31.30 -10.61
N THR A 907 -24.64 30.44 -9.89
CA THR A 907 -23.60 29.58 -10.48
C THR A 907 -24.23 28.53 -11.43
N PRO A 908 -23.74 28.40 -12.68
CA PRO A 908 -24.25 27.38 -13.60
C PRO A 908 -23.99 25.95 -13.11
N VAL A 909 -24.89 25.01 -13.42
CA VAL A 909 -24.77 23.61 -13.01
C VAL A 909 -24.97 22.63 -14.16
N ILE A 910 -24.06 21.68 -14.32
CA ILE A 910 -24.13 20.60 -15.29
C ILE A 910 -24.27 19.29 -14.52
N MET A 911 -25.35 18.56 -14.76
CA MET A 911 -25.72 17.33 -14.06
C MET A 911 -25.77 16.18 -15.07
N VAL A 912 -25.03 15.10 -14.83
CA VAL A 912 -24.99 13.92 -15.70
C VAL A 912 -25.38 12.68 -14.91
N GLY A 913 -26.57 12.13 -15.18
CA GLY A 913 -27.18 11.11 -14.33
C GLY A 913 -28.10 10.13 -15.06
N PRO A 914 -27.58 9.17 -15.85
CA PRO A 914 -28.42 8.17 -16.48
C PRO A 914 -28.97 7.13 -15.48
N GLY A 915 -30.16 6.62 -15.76
CA GLY A 915 -30.84 5.63 -14.92
C GLY A 915 -31.07 6.16 -13.50
N THR A 916 -30.74 5.37 -12.47
CA THR A 916 -30.87 5.81 -11.07
C THR A 916 -29.88 6.90 -10.67
N GLY A 917 -28.91 7.26 -11.53
CA GLY A 917 -28.09 8.47 -11.38
C GLY A 917 -28.89 9.78 -11.35
N ILE A 918 -30.18 9.74 -11.72
CA ILE A 918 -31.10 10.87 -11.58
C ILE A 918 -31.43 11.23 -10.13
N ALA A 919 -31.20 10.31 -9.19
CA ALA A 919 -31.67 10.43 -7.81
C ALA A 919 -31.31 11.77 -7.16
N PRO A 920 -30.02 12.15 -6.99
CA PRO A 920 -29.70 13.40 -6.31
C PRO A 920 -30.16 14.63 -7.09
N TYR A 921 -30.19 14.56 -8.43
CA TYR A 921 -30.62 15.67 -9.28
C TYR A 921 -32.11 15.98 -9.15
N ARG A 922 -32.95 14.99 -8.84
CA ARG A 922 -34.35 15.26 -8.48
C ARG A 922 -34.43 16.18 -7.26
N GLY A 923 -33.60 15.96 -6.24
CA GLY A 923 -33.49 16.84 -5.08
C GLY A 923 -32.98 18.23 -5.46
N PHE A 924 -31.95 18.31 -6.31
CA PHE A 924 -31.40 19.60 -6.78
C PHE A 924 -32.44 20.43 -7.53
N LEU A 925 -33.23 19.80 -8.41
CA LEU A 925 -34.29 20.47 -9.15
C LEU A 925 -35.42 20.96 -8.23
N GLN A 926 -35.76 20.21 -7.18
CA GLN A 926 -36.74 20.66 -6.17
C GLN A 926 -36.23 21.89 -5.41
N ALA A 927 -34.98 21.88 -4.96
CA ALA A 927 -34.34 23.01 -4.28
C ALA A 927 -34.33 24.26 -5.17
N ARG A 928 -33.90 24.12 -6.42
CA ARG A 928 -33.87 25.21 -7.41
C ARG A 928 -35.27 25.76 -7.68
N ARG A 929 -36.29 24.90 -7.78
CA ARG A 929 -37.70 25.34 -7.92
C ARG A 929 -38.12 26.27 -6.77
N ILE A 930 -37.80 25.88 -5.53
CA ILE A 930 -38.14 26.65 -4.34
C ILE A 930 -37.41 28.00 -4.33
N GLN A 931 -36.12 28.00 -4.68
CA GLN A 931 -35.33 29.24 -4.83
C GLN A 931 -35.95 30.19 -5.86
N ARG A 932 -36.32 29.68 -7.05
CA ARG A 932 -37.00 30.47 -8.09
C ARG A 932 -38.33 31.03 -7.59
N ASP A 933 -39.16 30.19 -6.95
CA ASP A 933 -40.48 30.58 -6.45
C ASP A 933 -40.37 31.64 -5.32
N ALA A 934 -39.24 31.65 -4.59
CA ALA A 934 -38.87 32.68 -3.63
C ALA A 934 -38.29 33.97 -4.27
N GLY A 935 -38.20 34.04 -5.61
CA GLY A 935 -37.68 35.19 -6.35
C GLY A 935 -36.16 35.24 -6.47
N VAL A 936 -35.45 34.17 -6.12
CA VAL A 936 -34.00 34.07 -6.30
C VAL A 936 -33.68 33.86 -7.78
N LYS A 937 -32.73 34.64 -8.29
CA LYS A 937 -32.23 34.46 -9.65
C LYS A 937 -31.35 33.21 -9.70
N LEU A 938 -31.61 32.34 -10.69
CA LEU A 938 -30.89 31.08 -10.86
C LEU A 938 -29.90 31.16 -12.02
N GLY A 939 -28.76 30.49 -11.86
CA GLY A 939 -27.80 30.22 -12.93
C GLY A 939 -28.34 29.21 -13.92
N GLU A 940 -27.73 29.11 -15.09
CA GLU A 940 -28.10 28.14 -16.12
C GLU A 940 -27.88 26.69 -15.63
N ALA A 941 -28.80 25.77 -15.93
CA ALA A 941 -28.72 24.39 -15.47
C ALA A 941 -28.98 23.40 -16.59
N HIS A 942 -28.12 22.40 -16.73
CA HIS A 942 -28.23 21.33 -17.73
C HIS A 942 -28.30 19.97 -17.06
N LEU A 943 -29.29 19.15 -17.44
CA LEU A 943 -29.40 17.77 -16.99
C LEU A 943 -29.32 16.81 -18.17
N TYR A 944 -28.26 16.00 -18.20
CA TYR A 944 -28.08 14.90 -19.15
C TYR A 944 -28.57 13.60 -18.52
N PHE A 945 -29.78 13.20 -18.92
CA PHE A 945 -30.45 11.98 -18.46
C PHE A 945 -30.43 10.91 -19.55
N GLY A 946 -30.25 9.65 -19.16
CA GLY A 946 -30.24 8.51 -20.09
C GLY A 946 -31.11 7.37 -19.59
N CYS A 947 -31.90 6.78 -20.48
CA CYS A 947 -32.66 5.55 -20.23
C CYS A 947 -32.68 4.65 -21.48
N ARG A 948 -33.40 3.53 -21.45
CA ARG A 948 -33.48 2.65 -22.62
C ARG A 948 -34.49 3.16 -23.62
N ARG A 949 -35.70 3.42 -23.14
CA ARG A 949 -36.85 3.78 -23.98
C ARG A 949 -37.75 4.77 -23.23
N PRO A 950 -38.24 5.83 -23.90
CA PRO A 950 -39.01 6.90 -23.26
C PRO A 950 -40.33 6.43 -22.64
N ASN A 951 -40.89 5.33 -23.14
CA ASN A 951 -42.18 4.79 -22.67
C ASN A 951 -42.02 3.60 -21.72
N GLU A 952 -40.78 3.25 -21.33
CA GLU A 952 -40.54 2.08 -20.47
C GLU A 952 -39.86 2.43 -19.15
N ASP A 953 -38.75 3.18 -19.19
CA ASP A 953 -37.87 3.40 -18.03
C ASP A 953 -37.40 4.86 -17.87
N PHE A 954 -38.20 5.82 -18.35
CA PHE A 954 -37.96 7.25 -18.15
C PHE A 954 -38.39 7.67 -16.74
N LEU A 955 -37.46 7.53 -15.79
CA LEU A 955 -37.67 7.86 -14.38
C LEU A 955 -38.04 9.33 -14.20
N TYR A 956 -39.11 9.60 -13.45
CA TYR A 956 -39.61 10.95 -13.12
C TYR A 956 -39.93 11.83 -14.33
N ARG A 957 -40.30 11.23 -15.47
CA ARG A 957 -40.57 11.94 -16.73
C ARG A 957 -41.39 13.22 -16.56
N ASP A 958 -42.56 13.14 -15.94
CA ASP A 958 -43.46 14.29 -15.80
C ASP A 958 -42.83 15.43 -14.96
N GLU A 959 -42.06 15.08 -13.93
CA GLU A 959 -41.37 16.06 -13.07
C GLU A 959 -40.24 16.75 -13.82
N LEU A 960 -39.48 16.01 -14.62
CA LEU A 960 -38.37 16.53 -15.42
C LEU A 960 -38.84 17.39 -16.59
N GLU A 961 -39.84 16.94 -17.34
CA GLU A 961 -40.46 17.71 -18.43
C GLU A 961 -41.13 18.98 -17.91
N GLN A 962 -41.72 18.93 -16.71
CA GLN A 962 -42.27 20.13 -16.09
C GLN A 962 -41.17 21.10 -15.65
N ALA A 963 -40.07 20.61 -15.06
CA ALA A 963 -38.94 21.46 -14.65
C ALA A 963 -38.31 22.20 -15.85
N GLU A 964 -38.28 21.56 -17.02
CA GLU A 964 -37.85 22.21 -18.27
C GLU A 964 -38.80 23.31 -18.72
N LYS A 965 -40.12 23.04 -18.77
CA LYS A 965 -41.13 24.06 -19.11
C LYS A 965 -41.12 25.25 -18.16
N ASP A 966 -40.82 24.97 -16.90
CA ASP A 966 -40.70 25.92 -15.80
C ASP A 966 -39.39 26.74 -15.84
N GLY A 967 -38.48 26.45 -16.78
CA GLY A 967 -37.19 27.14 -16.92
C GLY A 967 -36.20 26.87 -15.79
N ILE A 968 -36.35 25.76 -15.06
CA ILE A 968 -35.48 25.40 -13.93
C ILE A 968 -34.19 24.72 -14.43
N VAL A 969 -34.29 23.97 -15.55
CA VAL A 969 -33.22 23.18 -16.16
C VAL A 969 -33.47 22.97 -17.66
N HIS A 970 -32.41 22.82 -18.45
CA HIS A 970 -32.44 22.31 -19.82
C HIS A 970 -32.27 20.78 -19.81
N LEU A 971 -33.24 20.05 -20.34
CA LEU A 971 -33.27 18.59 -20.23
C LEU A 971 -32.76 17.91 -21.51
N HIS A 972 -31.65 17.18 -21.38
CA HIS A 972 -30.99 16.44 -22.45
C HIS A 972 -31.23 14.94 -22.27
N THR A 973 -31.91 14.28 -23.21
CA THR A 973 -32.33 12.87 -23.05
C THR A 973 -31.68 11.92 -24.06
N ALA A 974 -30.99 10.90 -23.55
CA ALA A 974 -30.36 9.84 -24.35
C ALA A 974 -31.14 8.51 -24.24
N PHE A 975 -31.53 7.93 -25.38
CA PHE A 975 -32.26 6.67 -25.44
C PHE A 975 -31.41 5.55 -26.05
N SER A 976 -30.96 4.62 -25.21
CA SER A 976 -30.00 3.58 -25.63
C SER A 976 -30.61 2.42 -26.43
N ARG A 977 -31.95 2.30 -26.50
CA ARG A 977 -32.65 1.16 -27.14
C ARG A 977 -33.88 1.58 -27.95
N LEU A 978 -33.90 2.80 -28.48
CA LEU A 978 -34.99 3.28 -29.33
C LEU A 978 -34.92 2.60 -30.72
N GLU A 979 -36.03 2.02 -31.17
CA GLU A 979 -36.08 1.34 -32.47
C GLU A 979 -35.89 2.31 -33.63
N GLY A 980 -35.15 1.88 -34.66
CA GLY A 980 -34.86 2.69 -35.84
C GLY A 980 -33.83 3.81 -35.63
N ARG A 981 -33.18 3.89 -34.46
CA ARG A 981 -32.09 4.84 -34.16
C ARG A 981 -30.83 4.14 -33.63
N PRO A 982 -29.63 4.71 -33.81
CA PRO A 982 -28.42 4.20 -33.16
C PRO A 982 -28.55 4.27 -31.64
N LYS A 983 -27.76 3.46 -30.92
CA LYS A 983 -27.71 3.51 -29.45
C LYS A 983 -27.07 4.83 -29.03
N THR A 984 -27.81 5.64 -28.28
CA THR A 984 -27.34 6.93 -27.76
C THR A 984 -27.22 6.86 -26.25
N TYR A 985 -26.11 7.36 -25.72
CA TYR A 985 -25.83 7.51 -24.30
C TYR A 985 -25.55 8.98 -23.95
N VAL A 986 -25.48 9.31 -22.66
CA VAL A 986 -25.28 10.69 -22.20
C VAL A 986 -23.98 11.31 -22.70
N GLN A 987 -22.90 10.53 -22.80
CA GLN A 987 -21.62 11.01 -23.33
C GLN A 987 -21.68 11.38 -24.82
N ASP A 988 -22.66 10.86 -25.57
CA ASP A 988 -22.84 11.23 -26.98
C ASP A 988 -23.45 12.63 -27.07
N LEU A 989 -24.43 12.94 -26.22
CA LEU A 989 -25.00 14.29 -26.11
C LEU A 989 -23.97 15.31 -25.59
N LEU A 990 -23.13 14.91 -24.63
CA LEU A 990 -22.05 15.79 -24.15
C LEU A 990 -21.07 16.18 -25.27
N ARG A 991 -20.83 15.30 -26.25
CA ARG A 991 -20.00 15.64 -27.42
C ARG A 991 -20.70 16.61 -28.36
N GLU A 992 -22.02 16.47 -28.53
CA GLU A 992 -22.82 17.39 -29.35
C GLU A 992 -22.84 18.80 -28.73
N ASP A 993 -22.92 18.90 -27.41
CA ASP A 993 -22.98 20.15 -26.66
C ASP A 993 -21.60 20.67 -26.19
N ALA A 994 -20.50 20.20 -26.81
CA ALA A 994 -19.13 20.49 -26.38
C ALA A 994 -18.86 22.00 -26.15
N ALA A 995 -19.23 22.85 -27.11
CA ALA A 995 -18.99 24.30 -27.01
C ALA A 995 -19.73 24.95 -25.82
N LEU A 996 -20.96 24.52 -25.57
CA LEU A 996 -21.79 25.00 -24.47
C LEU A 996 -21.21 24.56 -23.12
N LEU A 997 -20.88 23.28 -22.98
CA LEU A 997 -20.31 22.73 -21.74
C LEU A 997 -19.03 23.44 -21.32
N ILE A 998 -18.11 23.64 -22.27
CA ILE A 998 -16.85 24.32 -21.99
C ILE A 998 -17.07 25.80 -21.68
N HIS A 999 -18.04 26.46 -22.31
CA HIS A 999 -18.40 27.83 -21.97
C HIS A 999 -18.89 27.95 -20.51
N LEU A 1000 -19.87 27.12 -20.12
CA LEU A 1000 -20.41 27.12 -18.75
C LEU A 1000 -19.34 26.80 -17.70
N LEU A 1001 -18.45 25.85 -17.99
CA LEU A 1001 -17.33 25.52 -17.10
C LEU A 1001 -16.23 26.58 -17.08
N ASN A 1002 -16.11 27.43 -18.08
CA ASN A 1002 -15.20 28.58 -18.02
C ASN A 1002 -15.79 29.74 -17.20
N GLU A 1003 -17.12 29.86 -17.11
CA GLU A 1003 -17.82 30.89 -16.31
C GLU A 1003 -17.98 30.52 -14.83
N GLY A 1004 -17.23 29.54 -14.32
CA GLY A 1004 -17.31 29.12 -12.92
C GLY A 1004 -18.33 28.02 -12.64
N GLY A 1005 -19.00 27.48 -13.67
CA GLY A 1005 -20.00 26.43 -13.50
C GLY A 1005 -19.49 25.18 -12.79
N ARG A 1006 -20.42 24.46 -12.14
CA ARG A 1006 -20.16 23.19 -11.44
C ARG A 1006 -20.65 21.98 -12.22
N LEU A 1007 -19.83 20.93 -12.27
CA LEU A 1007 -20.10 19.65 -12.90
C LEU A 1007 -20.41 18.58 -11.84
N TYR A 1008 -21.46 17.80 -12.08
CA TYR A 1008 -21.84 16.67 -11.27
C TYR A 1008 -22.02 15.44 -12.15
N VAL A 1009 -21.45 14.30 -11.73
CA VAL A 1009 -21.65 13.00 -12.38
C VAL A 1009 -22.16 11.99 -11.36
N CYS A 1010 -23.30 11.35 -11.64
CA CYS A 1010 -23.92 10.37 -10.76
C CYS A 1010 -24.35 9.10 -11.52
N GLY A 1011 -24.08 7.91 -10.98
CA GLY A 1011 -24.47 6.64 -11.59
C GLY A 1011 -23.37 5.58 -11.65
N ASP A 1012 -23.28 4.84 -12.77
CA ASP A 1012 -22.36 3.71 -12.95
C ASP A 1012 -20.89 4.15 -13.01
N GLY A 1013 -20.13 3.85 -11.95
CA GLY A 1013 -18.70 4.16 -11.83
C GLY A 1013 -17.81 3.34 -12.76
N SER A 1014 -18.25 2.13 -13.13
CA SER A 1014 -17.42 1.18 -13.88
C SER A 1014 -17.29 1.50 -15.38
N ARG A 1015 -18.30 2.17 -15.96
CA ARG A 1015 -18.36 2.42 -17.42
C ARG A 1015 -18.85 3.81 -17.78
N MET A 1016 -19.91 4.29 -17.14
CA MET A 1016 -20.54 5.57 -17.51
C MET A 1016 -19.65 6.75 -17.11
N ALA A 1017 -19.17 6.79 -15.88
CA ALA A 1017 -18.34 7.90 -15.41
C ALA A 1017 -17.03 8.05 -16.23
N PRO A 1018 -16.24 6.99 -16.49
CA PRO A 1018 -15.07 7.10 -17.37
C PRO A 1018 -15.41 7.58 -18.79
N ALA A 1019 -16.55 7.14 -19.35
CA ALA A 1019 -16.98 7.56 -20.68
C ALA A 1019 -17.42 9.04 -20.74
N VAL A 1020 -18.04 9.54 -19.67
CA VAL A 1020 -18.40 10.95 -19.51
C VAL A 1020 -17.17 11.82 -19.36
N GLU A 1021 -16.22 11.44 -18.51
CA GLU A 1021 -14.94 12.13 -18.35
C GLU A 1021 -14.17 12.20 -19.67
N GLN A 1022 -14.12 11.08 -20.40
CA GLN A 1022 -13.51 11.05 -21.73
C GLN A 1022 -14.19 12.02 -22.72
N ALA A 1023 -15.52 12.08 -22.73
CA ALA A 1023 -16.26 12.99 -23.60
C ALA A 1023 -16.06 14.46 -23.23
N LEU A 1024 -15.92 14.78 -21.94
CA LEU A 1024 -15.62 16.14 -21.47
C LEU A 1024 -14.19 16.57 -21.84
N CYS A 1025 -13.21 15.69 -21.67
CA CYS A 1025 -11.85 15.96 -22.14
C CYS A 1025 -11.84 16.16 -23.67
N GLU A 1026 -12.54 15.31 -24.42
CA GLU A 1026 -12.68 15.46 -25.88
C GLU A 1026 -13.32 16.80 -26.27
N ALA A 1027 -14.39 17.20 -25.57
CA ALA A 1027 -15.04 18.50 -25.76
C ALA A 1027 -14.07 19.67 -25.51
N TYR A 1028 -13.30 19.63 -24.41
CA TYR A 1028 -12.31 20.66 -24.09
C TYR A 1028 -11.25 20.80 -25.19
N ARG A 1029 -10.74 19.67 -25.70
CA ARG A 1029 -9.76 19.66 -26.79
C ARG A 1029 -10.30 20.28 -28.07
N ILE A 1030 -11.52 19.92 -28.44
CA ILE A 1030 -12.16 20.43 -29.66
C ILE A 1030 -12.38 21.94 -29.56
N VAL A 1031 -12.84 22.43 -28.40
CA VAL A 1031 -13.22 23.84 -28.21
C VAL A 1031 -12.00 24.74 -28.00
N GLN A 1032 -11.03 24.32 -27.21
CA GLN A 1032 -9.86 25.13 -26.85
C GLN A 1032 -8.64 24.87 -27.75
N GLY A 1033 -8.70 23.90 -28.66
CA GLY A 1033 -7.56 23.48 -29.45
C GLY A 1033 -6.45 22.81 -28.61
N ALA A 1034 -6.83 22.25 -27.46
CA ALA A 1034 -5.93 21.72 -26.46
C ALA A 1034 -5.45 20.28 -26.75
N SER A 1035 -4.29 19.94 -26.23
CA SER A 1035 -3.71 18.60 -26.21
C SER A 1035 -4.50 17.64 -25.30
N ARG A 1036 -4.22 16.34 -25.39
CA ARG A 1036 -4.89 15.34 -24.55
C ARG A 1036 -4.56 15.57 -23.08
N GLU A 1037 -3.32 15.91 -22.87
CA GLU A 1037 -2.67 16.28 -21.65
C GLU A 1037 -3.39 17.48 -21.01
N GLU A 1038 -3.48 18.62 -21.71
CA GLU A 1038 -4.21 19.85 -21.29
C GLU A 1038 -5.66 19.59 -20.86
N SER A 1039 -6.35 18.71 -21.57
CA SER A 1039 -7.74 18.35 -21.21
C SER A 1039 -7.86 17.48 -19.96
N GLN A 1040 -6.82 16.72 -19.60
CA GLN A 1040 -6.78 15.90 -18.39
C GLN A 1040 -6.41 16.71 -17.15
N SER A 1041 -5.46 17.66 -17.25
CA SER A 1041 -5.22 18.61 -16.15
C SER A 1041 -6.43 19.51 -15.93
N TRP A 1042 -7.07 20.00 -17.00
CA TRP A 1042 -8.27 20.84 -16.86
C TRP A 1042 -9.37 20.13 -16.05
N LEU A 1043 -9.65 18.87 -16.37
CA LEU A 1043 -10.65 18.10 -15.63
C LEU A 1043 -10.21 17.80 -14.18
N SER A 1044 -8.91 17.56 -13.95
CA SER A 1044 -8.34 17.35 -12.62
C SER A 1044 -8.40 18.62 -11.77
N ALA A 1045 -8.09 19.78 -12.33
CA ALA A 1045 -8.20 21.08 -11.68
C ALA A 1045 -9.64 21.38 -11.26
N LEU A 1046 -10.63 21.07 -12.11
CA LEU A 1046 -12.04 21.19 -11.72
C LEU A 1046 -12.38 20.33 -10.48
N LEU A 1047 -11.78 19.14 -10.35
CA LEU A 1047 -11.97 18.27 -9.19
C LEU A 1047 -11.30 18.85 -7.94
N GLU A 1048 -10.06 19.33 -8.05
CA GLU A 1048 -9.33 19.96 -6.93
C GLU A 1048 -9.97 21.26 -6.44
N GLU A 1049 -10.52 22.05 -7.36
CA GLU A 1049 -11.26 23.30 -7.06
C GLU A 1049 -12.66 23.03 -6.46
N GLY A 1050 -13.08 21.77 -6.33
CA GLY A 1050 -14.42 21.40 -5.86
C GLY A 1050 -15.54 21.77 -6.84
N ARG A 1051 -15.20 22.01 -8.11
CA ARG A 1051 -16.13 22.37 -9.20
C ARG A 1051 -16.59 21.16 -10.01
N TYR A 1052 -15.94 20.02 -9.85
CA TYR A 1052 -16.39 18.72 -10.36
C TYR A 1052 -16.59 17.75 -9.19
N ALA A 1053 -17.82 17.29 -8.98
CA ALA A 1053 -18.16 16.31 -7.95
C ALA A 1053 -18.73 15.02 -8.54
N LYS A 1054 -18.43 13.88 -7.91
CA LYS A 1054 -18.88 12.54 -8.33
C LYS A 1054 -19.66 11.84 -7.23
N ASP A 1055 -20.79 11.24 -7.61
CA ASP A 1055 -21.55 10.29 -6.79
C ASP A 1055 -21.76 9.00 -7.59
N VAL A 1056 -20.69 8.22 -7.73
CA VAL A 1056 -20.63 7.04 -8.61
C VAL A 1056 -20.46 5.76 -7.80
N TRP A 1057 -21.08 4.67 -8.26
CA TRP A 1057 -21.02 3.38 -7.61
C TRP A 1057 -20.82 2.25 -8.62
N ASP A 1058 -20.12 1.21 -8.20
CA ASP A 1058 -20.02 -0.03 -8.97
C ASP A 1058 -21.29 -0.86 -8.75
N GLY A 1059 -22.06 -1.03 -9.82
CA GLY A 1059 -23.21 -1.91 -9.82
C GLY A 1059 -22.77 -3.36 -9.63
N GLY A 1060 -22.78 -3.86 -8.39
CA GLY A 1060 -22.64 -5.28 -8.10
C GLY A 1060 -23.59 -6.10 -8.96
N VAL A 1061 -23.02 -6.99 -9.78
CA VAL A 1061 -23.69 -7.82 -10.80
C VAL A 1061 -24.51 -7.00 -11.80
N SER A 1062 -23.86 -6.56 -12.88
CA SER A 1062 -24.58 -6.14 -14.07
C SER A 1062 -25.47 -7.30 -14.56
N GLN A 1063 -26.76 -7.05 -14.75
CA GLN A 1063 -27.71 -7.99 -15.39
C GLN A 1063 -27.33 -8.39 -16.84
N HIS A 1064 -26.13 -8.03 -17.33
CA HIS A 1064 -25.66 -8.35 -18.67
C HIS A 1064 -24.84 -9.64 -18.75
N ASN A 1065 -24.32 -10.16 -17.63
CA ASN A 1065 -23.66 -11.47 -17.61
C ASN A 1065 -24.66 -12.65 -17.71
N VAL A 1066 -25.97 -12.40 -17.57
CA VAL A 1066 -27.01 -13.44 -17.62
C VAL A 1066 -27.44 -13.79 -19.06
N LYS A 1067 -26.88 -13.16 -20.11
CA LYS A 1067 -27.27 -13.43 -21.51
C LYS A 1067 -26.18 -13.96 -22.43
N ALA A 1068 -24.94 -14.16 -21.96
CA ALA A 1068 -23.86 -14.59 -22.85
C ALA A 1068 -23.89 -16.09 -23.21
N ASP A 1069 -24.52 -16.96 -22.41
CA ASP A 1069 -24.42 -18.43 -22.60
C ASP A 1069 -25.71 -19.15 -23.06
N CYS A 1070 -26.74 -18.43 -23.53
CA CYS A 1070 -27.99 -19.06 -24.01
C CYS A 1070 -28.26 -18.96 -25.52
N ILE A 1071 -27.27 -18.61 -26.36
CA ILE A 1071 -27.43 -18.60 -27.84
C ILE A 1071 -26.42 -19.55 -28.52
N ALA A 1072 -26.09 -20.66 -27.86
CA ALA A 1072 -25.34 -21.76 -28.48
C ALA A 1072 -25.96 -23.11 -28.12
N ARG A 1073 -27.25 -23.28 -28.45
CA ARG A 1073 -27.95 -24.58 -28.65
C ARG A 1073 -29.41 -24.34 -29.07
N THR A 1074 -29.58 -23.88 -30.31
CA THR A 1074 -30.60 -24.32 -31.30
C THR A 1074 -30.24 -23.71 -32.63
#